data_AF-A0A9D1VRM4-F1
#
_entry.id   AF-A0A9D1VRM4-F1
#
_cell.length_a   1.000
_cell.length_b   1.000
_cell.length_c   1.000
_cell.angle_alpha   90.00
_cell.angle_beta   90.00
_cell.angle_gamma   90.00
#
_symmetry.space_group_name_H-M   'P 1'
#
loop_
_entity.id
_entity.type
_entity.pdbx_description
1 polymer ?
#
loop_
_entity_poly.entity_id
_entity_poly.type
_entity_poly.pdbx_seq_one_letter_code
_entity_poly.pdbx_strand_id
1 'polypeptide(L)'
;MKALKLIALPLLFVLTGIVSTPTSAQERTFEIYQNGTVLYSVPIAGIDSIKINKVLAAPSTLNAVVEEESVVLTWSAVTGATSYEVFRSPDNVIYTSIATDVTGTTYTDATPLTGLNYYKVRAQNDELTSDMSAASAPVSFGGSAIETGLYMGIIGFNQELKTKEISILAPNTKSTFTGFVTGMSPQNGTLLYYAVDNAIDRLAAAVLPDDLVNVSVVTFTDGLDQGSVMMSPQYSSDSEYLAAVNERIENVKIQGLPITAYSIGLKGNDVTDEAQFMANLESLASSPENAAEVNSMEEVNAKFQEIADSLYNSSTSQTISLMIPGQSNGTVIRFTFDDVTDASASEMFIEGTFSLQDRSLKNIRYEGLTCDSGESVTGTQDGIFVTFSFVGLRQTTGETVPTAHIKQWSYIPATSQWQINSEFTPEGNTVTTVERKSAVIMLVLDCSSSLGSQFTDMQTHACQFIEKMAENTEISTGGTGSGGGSIGDAEMDVIAELSFDELVYVEGGTFLMGAQNDYEPEYDWQGVQSSRSLNYDAIANDNESPVHEVTLSPYYIGRYEVTQQLWEYVMNYEGTTPDGSMLVAVGNGPWLGSQPSTTYGKGDTYPAYYVSYDDIVDYFLPRLNKITGRTFRLPTEAEWEYAARGGQKDEYTRTHTSMTPTTASTGTYYCYAGSNNLDEVAWNSGNSGSKSHPVGQKAPNALGLYDMSGNAQEWCNDWYSGYSSSPQTNPQGPTGGNSKILRGGAWNSVSYTRITYRGYIIPNYRYRSIGFRLACCVE
;
A
#
# COMPACT_ATOMS: atom_id res chain seq x y z
N MET A 1 -41.45 -28.24 -45.92
CA MET A 1 -41.25 -26.78 -46.05
C MET A 1 -39.78 -26.49 -45.79
N LYS A 2 -39.05 -25.95 -46.77
CA LYS A 2 -37.66 -25.50 -46.57
C LYS A 2 -37.73 -24.13 -45.88
N ALA A 3 -37.28 -24.03 -44.63
CA ALA A 3 -37.21 -22.75 -43.92
C ALA A 3 -35.92 -22.01 -44.33
N LEU A 4 -36.07 -20.78 -44.81
CA LEU A 4 -34.95 -19.89 -45.13
C LEU A 4 -34.84 -18.83 -44.02
N LYS A 5 -33.67 -18.71 -43.38
CA LYS A 5 -33.35 -17.60 -42.48
C LYS A 5 -32.82 -16.43 -43.32
N LEU A 6 -33.40 -15.24 -43.16
CA LEU A 6 -32.92 -14.01 -43.78
C LEU A 6 -32.60 -12.95 -42.72
N ILE A 7 -31.43 -12.31 -42.84
CA ILE A 7 -30.89 -11.27 -41.95
C ILE A 7 -31.20 -9.90 -42.59
N ALA A 8 -31.76 -8.96 -41.81
CA ALA A 8 -32.34 -7.72 -42.31
C ALA A 8 -31.35 -6.56 -42.46
N LEU A 9 -31.40 -5.86 -43.60
CA LEU A 9 -30.94 -4.48 -43.86
C LEU A 9 -31.89 -3.89 -44.95
N PRO A 10 -32.00 -2.55 -45.12
CA PRO A 10 -33.23 -1.90 -45.55
C PRO A 10 -33.63 -2.28 -46.98
N LEU A 11 -34.76 -2.97 -47.13
CA LEU A 11 -35.33 -3.31 -48.43
C LEU A 11 -36.34 -2.25 -48.87
N LEU A 12 -36.08 -1.65 -50.03
CA LEU A 12 -37.03 -0.84 -50.78
C LEU A 12 -37.91 -1.78 -51.63
N PHE A 13 -39.21 -1.85 -51.35
CA PHE A 13 -40.14 -2.60 -52.20
C PHE A 13 -40.54 -1.73 -53.40
N VAL A 14 -40.14 -2.12 -54.62
CA VAL A 14 -40.67 -1.54 -55.86
C VAL A 14 -41.54 -2.59 -56.55
N LEU A 15 -42.85 -2.35 -56.56
CA LEU A 15 -43.78 -3.12 -57.39
C LEU A 15 -43.78 -2.45 -58.79
N THR A 16 -42.96 -2.92 -59.72
CA THR A 16 -43.04 -2.43 -61.10
C THR A 16 -44.21 -3.09 -61.82
N GLY A 17 -45.18 -2.26 -62.22
CA GLY A 17 -46.33 -2.64 -63.01
C GLY A 17 -45.97 -3.11 -64.42
N ILE A 18 -46.86 -3.94 -64.94
CA ILE A 18 -46.80 -4.71 -66.19
C ILE A 18 -46.68 -3.81 -67.44
N VAL A 19 -45.81 -4.18 -68.38
CA VAL A 19 -46.01 -3.91 -69.81
C VAL A 19 -46.40 -5.23 -70.47
N SER A 20 -47.58 -5.24 -71.06
CA SER A 20 -48.25 -6.42 -71.62
C SER A 20 -47.79 -6.80 -73.03
N THR A 21 -47.85 -8.10 -73.30
CA THR A 21 -48.24 -8.86 -74.53
C THR A 21 -47.21 -9.91 -74.98
N PRO A 22 -47.59 -11.00 -75.70
CA PRO A 22 -48.09 -12.23 -75.07
C PRO A 22 -47.55 -13.51 -75.76
N THR A 23 -46.80 -14.39 -75.09
CA THR A 23 -46.75 -15.86 -75.38
C THR A 23 -45.62 -16.51 -74.58
N SER A 24 -45.99 -17.04 -73.42
CA SER A 24 -45.38 -18.14 -72.64
C SER A 24 -45.74 -17.83 -71.20
N ALA A 25 -46.27 -18.80 -70.46
CA ALA A 25 -46.56 -18.63 -69.03
C ALA A 25 -45.29 -18.11 -68.31
N GLN A 26 -45.25 -16.82 -67.99
CA GLN A 26 -44.20 -16.28 -67.13
C GLN A 26 -44.54 -16.74 -65.72
N GLU A 27 -43.80 -17.74 -65.22
CA GLU A 27 -43.77 -18.05 -63.81
C GLU A 27 -43.33 -16.78 -63.07
N ARG A 28 -44.25 -16.23 -62.27
CA ARG A 28 -43.91 -15.12 -61.38
C ARG A 28 -43.03 -15.69 -60.27
N THR A 29 -41.80 -15.22 -60.16
CA THR A 29 -40.86 -15.60 -59.11
C THR A 29 -40.82 -14.53 -58.02
N PHE A 30 -40.69 -14.98 -56.78
CA PHE A 30 -40.32 -14.14 -55.64
C PHE A 30 -38.79 -14.22 -55.51
N GLU A 31 -38.13 -13.07 -55.59
CA GLU A 31 -36.68 -12.97 -55.57
C GLU A 31 -36.19 -12.17 -54.38
N ILE A 32 -35.18 -12.69 -53.71
CA ILE A 32 -34.51 -12.05 -52.58
C ILE A 32 -33.14 -11.59 -53.03
N TYR A 33 -32.86 -10.31 -52.83
CA TYR A 33 -31.61 -9.67 -53.24
C TYR A 33 -30.73 -9.34 -52.03
N GLN A 34 -29.41 -9.46 -52.20
CA GLN A 34 -28.41 -8.86 -51.31
C GLN A 34 -27.39 -8.11 -52.18
N ASN A 35 -27.19 -6.82 -51.90
CA ASN A 35 -26.27 -5.93 -52.64
C ASN A 35 -26.44 -6.01 -54.17
N GLY A 36 -27.68 -6.08 -54.65
CA GLY A 36 -28.01 -6.15 -56.08
C GLY A 36 -27.89 -7.53 -56.73
N THR A 37 -27.49 -8.57 -55.98
CA THR A 37 -27.40 -9.95 -56.49
C THR A 37 -28.58 -10.79 -55.97
N VAL A 38 -29.23 -11.57 -56.85
CA VAL A 38 -30.30 -12.50 -56.46
C VAL A 38 -29.69 -13.66 -55.67
N LEU A 39 -30.06 -13.78 -54.40
CA LEU A 39 -29.66 -14.89 -53.53
C LEU A 39 -30.59 -16.10 -53.68
N TYR A 40 -31.89 -15.84 -53.83
CA TYR A 40 -32.91 -16.88 -53.95
C TYR A 40 -34.02 -16.42 -54.89
N SER A 41 -34.49 -17.33 -55.75
CA SER A 41 -35.61 -17.12 -56.66
C SER A 41 -36.56 -18.32 -56.53
N VAL A 42 -37.81 -18.08 -56.16
CA VAL A 42 -38.81 -19.13 -55.90
C VAL A 42 -40.09 -18.84 -56.68
N PRO A 43 -40.66 -19.80 -57.42
CA PRO A 43 -41.95 -19.62 -58.07
C PRO A 43 -43.07 -19.34 -57.06
N ILE A 44 -43.87 -18.29 -57.28
CA ILE A 44 -44.94 -17.82 -56.35
C ILE A 44 -45.98 -18.92 -56.07
N ALA A 45 -46.18 -19.87 -56.98
CA ALA A 45 -47.12 -20.98 -56.82
C ALA A 45 -46.79 -21.94 -55.65
N GLY A 46 -45.61 -21.84 -55.03
CA GLY A 46 -45.16 -22.69 -53.93
C GLY A 46 -45.04 -22.01 -52.56
N ILE A 47 -45.60 -20.80 -52.36
CA ILE A 47 -45.44 -20.04 -51.11
C ILE A 47 -46.75 -20.03 -50.31
N ASP A 48 -46.83 -20.85 -49.26
CA ASP A 48 -48.00 -20.92 -48.37
C ASP A 48 -48.04 -19.76 -47.34
N SER A 49 -46.89 -19.24 -46.90
CA SER A 49 -46.79 -18.02 -46.07
C SER A 49 -45.36 -17.46 -46.07
N ILE A 50 -45.22 -16.14 -45.85
CA ILE A 50 -43.94 -15.45 -45.66
C ILE A 50 -43.91 -14.97 -44.20
N LYS A 51 -42.94 -15.46 -43.42
CA LYS A 51 -42.66 -14.95 -42.06
C LYS A 51 -41.38 -14.11 -42.09
N ILE A 52 -41.50 -12.84 -41.75
CA ILE A 52 -40.36 -11.97 -41.46
C ILE A 52 -40.04 -12.16 -39.98
N ASN A 53 -38.92 -12.79 -39.65
CA ASN A 53 -38.48 -12.86 -38.27
C ASN A 53 -38.10 -11.43 -37.85
N LYS A 54 -38.76 -10.88 -36.83
CA LYS A 54 -38.20 -9.74 -36.11
C LYS A 54 -36.82 -10.18 -35.59
N VAL A 55 -35.81 -9.36 -35.82
CA VAL A 55 -34.46 -9.53 -35.29
C VAL A 55 -34.10 -8.23 -34.58
N LEU A 56 -33.53 -8.35 -33.38
CA LEU A 56 -32.88 -7.22 -32.73
C LEU A 56 -31.53 -7.01 -33.41
N ALA A 57 -31.20 -5.75 -33.72
CA ALA A 57 -29.88 -5.42 -34.22
C ALA A 57 -28.83 -5.65 -33.11
N ALA A 58 -27.61 -6.04 -33.50
CA ALA A 58 -26.50 -6.09 -32.55
C ALA A 58 -26.20 -4.66 -32.04
N PRO A 59 -25.90 -4.48 -30.74
CA PRO A 59 -25.43 -3.21 -30.22
C PRO A 59 -24.21 -2.70 -30.99
N SER A 60 -24.16 -1.40 -31.23
CA SER A 60 -23.05 -0.72 -31.90
C SER A 60 -22.42 0.32 -30.98
N THR A 61 -21.25 0.84 -31.38
CA THR A 61 -20.48 1.84 -30.61
C THR A 61 -20.10 1.39 -29.20
N LEU A 62 -19.85 0.09 -28.99
CA LEU A 62 -19.36 -0.41 -27.71
C LEU A 62 -17.97 0.16 -27.44
N ASN A 63 -17.87 0.97 -26.39
CA ASN A 63 -16.62 1.51 -25.88
C ASN A 63 -16.39 1.04 -24.45
N ALA A 64 -15.13 0.76 -24.12
CA ALA A 64 -14.69 0.38 -22.79
C ALA A 64 -13.64 1.40 -22.33
N VAL A 65 -13.80 1.93 -21.12
CA VAL A 65 -12.89 2.92 -20.52
C VAL A 65 -12.54 2.48 -19.11
N VAL A 66 -11.26 2.54 -18.77
CA VAL A 66 -10.78 2.25 -17.40
C VAL A 66 -11.07 3.46 -16.51
N GLU A 67 -11.73 3.24 -15.38
CA GLU A 67 -11.99 4.26 -14.35
C GLU A 67 -11.62 3.66 -12.99
N GLU A 68 -10.54 4.17 -12.39
CA GLU A 68 -9.98 3.69 -11.11
C GLU A 68 -9.82 2.16 -11.08
N GLU A 69 -10.67 1.48 -10.30
CA GLU A 69 -10.67 0.03 -10.12
C GLU A 69 -11.68 -0.72 -11.00
N SER A 70 -12.26 -0.06 -12.01
CA SER A 70 -13.33 -0.63 -12.83
C SER A 70 -13.18 -0.34 -14.32
N VAL A 71 -13.99 -1.03 -15.14
CA VAL A 71 -14.14 -0.72 -16.57
C VAL A 71 -15.58 -0.31 -16.85
N VAL A 72 -15.77 0.92 -17.30
CA VAL A 72 -17.07 1.44 -17.72
C VAL A 72 -17.29 1.18 -19.21
N LEU A 73 -18.37 0.48 -19.51
CA LEU A 73 -18.83 0.15 -20.84
C LEU A 73 -19.99 1.07 -21.24
N THR A 74 -19.97 1.55 -22.49
CA THR A 74 -21.06 2.33 -23.08
C THR A 74 -21.35 1.84 -24.50
N TRP A 75 -22.63 1.80 -24.92
CA TRP A 75 -23.03 1.41 -26.27
C TRP A 75 -24.27 2.18 -26.75
N SER A 76 -24.63 2.04 -28.03
CA SER A 76 -25.85 2.64 -28.59
C SER A 76 -27.09 1.80 -28.31
N ALA A 77 -28.22 2.47 -28.00
CA ALA A 77 -29.49 1.80 -27.77
C ALA A 77 -30.00 1.04 -29.02
N VAL A 78 -30.45 -0.19 -28.81
CA VAL A 78 -31.08 -1.02 -29.85
C VAL A 78 -32.59 -0.87 -29.79
N THR A 79 -33.20 -0.45 -30.90
CA THR A 79 -34.66 -0.29 -30.99
C THR A 79 -35.37 -1.62 -30.76
N GLY A 80 -36.26 -1.66 -29.77
CA GLY A 80 -37.05 -2.85 -29.42
C GLY A 80 -36.40 -3.80 -28.42
N ALA A 81 -35.19 -3.50 -27.94
CA ALA A 81 -34.58 -4.18 -26.81
C ALA A 81 -35.16 -3.66 -25.48
N THR A 82 -35.36 -4.55 -24.51
CA THR A 82 -35.75 -4.21 -23.14
C THR A 82 -34.59 -4.36 -22.15
N SER A 83 -33.57 -5.15 -22.50
CA SER A 83 -32.33 -5.24 -21.74
C SER A 83 -31.14 -5.71 -22.59
N TYR A 84 -29.96 -5.78 -21.98
CA TYR A 84 -28.71 -6.23 -22.59
C TYR A 84 -28.00 -7.27 -21.71
N GLU A 85 -27.16 -8.08 -22.34
CA GLU A 85 -26.23 -8.99 -21.68
C GLU A 85 -24.79 -8.64 -22.09
N VAL A 86 -23.91 -8.57 -21.11
CA VAL A 86 -22.53 -8.12 -21.22
C VAL A 86 -21.59 -9.29 -21.04
N PHE A 87 -20.58 -9.37 -21.91
CA PHE A 87 -19.58 -10.42 -21.92
C PHE A 87 -18.17 -9.86 -21.86
N ARG A 88 -17.27 -10.61 -21.25
CA ARG A 88 -15.84 -10.29 -21.12
C ARG A 88 -14.96 -11.44 -21.59
N SER A 89 -13.80 -11.12 -22.13
CA SER A 89 -12.78 -12.05 -22.61
C SER A 89 -11.38 -11.49 -22.35
N PRO A 90 -10.42 -12.28 -21.85
CA PRO A 90 -9.02 -11.85 -21.73
C PRO A 90 -8.22 -11.96 -23.05
N ASP A 91 -8.69 -12.82 -23.97
CA ASP A 91 -7.96 -13.21 -25.19
C ASP A 91 -8.67 -12.78 -26.49
N ASN A 92 -9.84 -12.15 -26.38
CA ASN A 92 -10.74 -11.82 -27.49
C ASN A 92 -11.25 -13.05 -28.27
N VAL A 93 -11.15 -14.25 -27.70
CA VAL A 93 -11.58 -15.51 -28.32
C VAL A 93 -12.77 -16.06 -27.56
N ILE A 94 -12.62 -16.29 -26.26
CA ILE A 94 -13.66 -16.89 -25.41
C ILE A 94 -14.29 -15.82 -24.54
N TYR A 95 -15.61 -15.64 -24.69
CA TYR A 95 -16.39 -14.63 -23.99
C TYR A 95 -17.30 -15.26 -22.95
N THR A 96 -17.17 -14.79 -21.70
CA THR A 96 -17.99 -15.20 -20.55
C THR A 96 -18.97 -14.11 -20.20
N SER A 97 -20.24 -14.47 -19.92
CA SER A 97 -21.26 -13.52 -19.48
C SER A 97 -20.94 -13.01 -18.08
N ILE A 98 -20.93 -11.69 -17.89
CA ILE A 98 -20.63 -11.03 -16.61
C ILE A 98 -21.83 -10.25 -16.05
N ALA A 99 -22.83 -9.95 -16.89
CA ALA A 99 -24.09 -9.36 -16.46
C ALA A 99 -25.22 -9.64 -17.46
N THR A 100 -26.41 -9.93 -16.93
CA THR A 100 -27.67 -10.04 -17.68
C THR A 100 -28.63 -8.93 -17.28
N ASP A 101 -29.67 -8.70 -18.09
CA ASP A 101 -30.78 -7.81 -17.76
C ASP A 101 -30.40 -6.35 -17.50
N VAL A 102 -29.30 -5.88 -18.12
CA VAL A 102 -28.89 -4.47 -18.07
C VAL A 102 -29.92 -3.63 -18.82
N THR A 103 -30.63 -2.75 -18.14
CA THR A 103 -31.74 -1.96 -18.73
C THR A 103 -31.28 -0.66 -19.38
N GLY A 104 -30.06 -0.20 -19.06
CA GLY A 104 -29.42 0.96 -19.66
C GLY A 104 -28.49 0.60 -20.82
N THR A 105 -27.84 1.62 -21.38
CA THR A 105 -26.81 1.46 -22.42
C THR A 105 -25.40 1.65 -21.87
N THR A 106 -25.26 1.48 -20.55
CA THR A 106 -24.01 1.60 -19.81
C THR A 106 -23.92 0.46 -18.80
N TYR A 107 -22.71 -0.02 -18.53
CA TYR A 107 -22.46 -1.02 -17.51
C TYR A 107 -21.05 -0.86 -16.95
N THR A 108 -20.89 -0.95 -15.64
CA THR A 108 -19.59 -0.91 -14.98
C THR A 108 -19.20 -2.32 -14.57
N ASP A 109 -18.12 -2.84 -15.17
CA ASP A 109 -17.44 -4.04 -14.68
C ASP A 109 -16.56 -3.64 -13.50
N ALA A 110 -17.05 -3.90 -12.28
CA ALA A 110 -16.35 -3.60 -11.02
C ALA A 110 -15.26 -4.63 -10.66
N THR A 111 -15.07 -5.67 -11.49
CA THR A 111 -14.09 -6.74 -11.21
C THR A 111 -13.34 -7.14 -12.49
N PRO A 112 -12.75 -6.19 -13.24
CA PRO A 112 -12.06 -6.49 -14.49
C PRO A 112 -10.89 -7.47 -14.27
N LEU A 113 -10.55 -8.25 -15.30
CA LEU A 113 -9.40 -9.15 -15.22
C LEU A 113 -8.10 -8.35 -15.20
N THR A 114 -7.10 -8.79 -14.47
CA THR A 114 -5.74 -8.23 -14.59
C THR A 114 -5.22 -8.43 -16.02
N GLY A 115 -4.68 -7.39 -16.63
CA GLY A 115 -4.20 -7.42 -18.02
C GLY A 115 -5.27 -6.99 -19.03
N LEU A 116 -5.29 -7.62 -20.21
CA LEU A 116 -6.18 -7.22 -21.30
C LEU A 116 -7.63 -7.70 -21.05
N ASN A 117 -8.58 -6.79 -21.24
CA ASN A 117 -10.01 -7.09 -21.23
C ASN A 117 -10.64 -6.65 -22.56
N TYR A 118 -11.42 -7.56 -23.14
CA TYR A 118 -12.25 -7.33 -24.32
C TYR A 118 -13.71 -7.54 -23.96
N TYR A 119 -14.59 -6.65 -24.40
CA TYR A 119 -16.00 -6.70 -24.08
C TYR A 119 -16.88 -6.86 -25.31
N LYS A 120 -18.01 -7.53 -25.14
CA LYS A 120 -19.10 -7.61 -26.11
C LYS A 120 -20.44 -7.46 -25.41
N VAL A 121 -21.42 -6.95 -26.12
CA VAL A 121 -22.79 -6.79 -25.59
C VAL A 121 -23.78 -7.33 -26.62
N ARG A 122 -24.85 -7.98 -26.17
CA ARG A 122 -26.00 -8.31 -27.02
C ARG A 122 -27.29 -7.74 -26.44
N ALA A 123 -28.21 -7.36 -27.31
CA ALA A 123 -29.52 -6.84 -26.96
C ALA A 123 -30.55 -7.98 -26.85
N GLN A 124 -31.52 -7.82 -25.94
CA GLN A 124 -32.58 -8.80 -25.74
C GLN A 124 -33.92 -8.16 -25.40
N ASN A 125 -34.99 -8.91 -25.65
CA ASN A 125 -36.31 -8.68 -25.10
C ASN A 125 -37.01 -10.02 -24.79
N ASP A 126 -38.25 -9.97 -24.33
CA ASP A 126 -39.02 -11.15 -23.91
C ASP A 126 -39.14 -12.25 -24.98
N GLU A 127 -38.90 -11.94 -26.26
CA GLU A 127 -39.08 -12.86 -27.38
C GLU A 127 -37.79 -13.14 -28.18
N LEU A 128 -36.78 -12.25 -28.13
CA LEU A 128 -35.66 -12.24 -29.07
C LEU A 128 -34.33 -11.84 -28.42
N THR A 129 -33.25 -12.38 -28.97
CA THR A 129 -31.86 -11.97 -28.69
C THR A 129 -31.15 -11.58 -29.99
N SER A 130 -30.31 -10.55 -29.93
CA SER A 130 -29.45 -10.14 -31.05
C SER A 130 -28.17 -10.97 -31.11
N ASP A 131 -27.44 -10.84 -32.23
CA ASP A 131 -26.01 -11.17 -32.25
C ASP A 131 -25.23 -10.25 -31.28
N MET A 132 -24.04 -10.68 -30.87
CA MET A 132 -23.13 -9.84 -30.07
C MET A 132 -22.57 -8.69 -30.91
N SER A 133 -22.26 -7.57 -30.24
CA SER A 133 -21.52 -6.45 -30.82
C SER A 133 -20.14 -6.88 -31.35
N ALA A 134 -19.52 -6.01 -32.15
CA ALA A 134 -18.06 -6.07 -32.30
C ALA A 134 -17.40 -5.99 -30.92
N ALA A 135 -16.23 -6.61 -30.78
CA ALA A 135 -15.41 -6.47 -29.58
C ALA A 135 -15.07 -5.00 -29.36
N SER A 136 -15.05 -4.54 -28.10
CA SER A 136 -14.46 -3.26 -27.74
C SER A 136 -12.98 -3.21 -28.15
N ALA A 137 -12.40 -2.01 -28.19
CA ALA A 137 -10.95 -1.91 -28.10
C ALA A 137 -10.48 -2.61 -26.80
N PRO A 138 -9.31 -3.27 -26.81
CA PRO A 138 -8.76 -3.84 -25.59
C PRO A 138 -8.51 -2.71 -24.59
N VAL A 139 -8.95 -2.91 -23.36
CA VAL A 139 -8.52 -2.09 -22.23
C VAL A 139 -7.61 -2.92 -21.35
N SER A 140 -6.43 -2.38 -21.06
CA SER A 140 -5.51 -3.00 -20.11
C SER A 140 -5.85 -2.47 -18.73
N PHE A 141 -6.23 -3.37 -17.85
CA PHE A 141 -6.47 -3.05 -16.46
C PHE A 141 -5.21 -3.42 -15.67
N GLY A 142 -4.50 -2.39 -15.21
CA GLY A 142 -3.33 -2.59 -14.36
C GLY A 142 -3.81 -3.12 -13.02
N GLY A 143 -3.41 -4.34 -12.67
CA GLY A 143 -3.42 -4.68 -11.25
C GLY A 143 -2.55 -3.66 -10.53
N SER A 144 -2.92 -3.26 -9.31
CA SER A 144 -1.98 -2.60 -8.40
C SER A 144 -0.65 -3.33 -8.51
N ALA A 145 0.45 -2.61 -8.77
CA ALA A 145 1.77 -3.22 -8.79
C ALA A 145 1.90 -4.02 -7.49
N ILE A 146 2.00 -5.35 -7.59
CA ILE A 146 2.11 -6.21 -6.41
C ILE A 146 3.41 -5.80 -5.75
N GLU A 147 3.31 -5.24 -4.56
CA GLU A 147 4.43 -4.59 -3.87
C GLU A 147 5.57 -5.60 -3.66
N THR A 148 6.77 -5.28 -4.14
CA THR A 148 7.95 -6.08 -3.84
C THR A 148 8.22 -6.08 -2.34
N GLY A 149 8.41 -7.24 -1.74
CA GLY A 149 8.64 -7.32 -0.31
C GLY A 149 8.48 -8.72 0.26
N LEU A 150 8.49 -8.79 1.59
CA LEU A 150 8.25 -10.04 2.30
C LEU A 150 6.75 -10.27 2.42
N TYR A 151 6.27 -11.44 2.04
CA TYR A 151 4.90 -11.90 2.21
C TYR A 151 4.86 -12.98 3.29
N MET A 152 3.82 -12.95 4.12
CA MET A 152 3.60 -13.96 5.14
C MET A 152 2.14 -14.40 5.17
N GLY A 153 1.90 -15.68 5.39
CA GLY A 153 0.64 -16.24 5.85
C GLY A 153 0.86 -17.10 7.08
N ILE A 154 -0.19 -17.33 7.87
CA ILE A 154 -0.09 -18.12 9.12
C ILE A 154 -1.24 -19.13 9.19
N ILE A 155 -0.93 -20.38 9.51
CA ILE A 155 -1.92 -21.41 9.84
C ILE A 155 -1.67 -21.86 11.28
N GLY A 156 -2.64 -21.61 12.16
CA GLY A 156 -2.72 -22.29 13.45
C GLY A 156 -3.55 -23.56 13.31
N PHE A 157 -3.10 -24.69 13.85
CA PHE A 157 -3.83 -25.96 13.75
C PHE A 157 -4.13 -26.59 15.10
N ASN A 158 -5.32 -27.18 15.21
CA ASN A 158 -5.74 -28.08 16.29
C ASN A 158 -6.76 -29.09 15.73
N GLN A 159 -8.00 -29.15 16.22
CA GLN A 159 -9.14 -29.81 15.56
C GLN A 159 -9.66 -29.07 14.32
N GLU A 160 -9.27 -27.81 14.11
CA GLU A 160 -9.56 -27.01 12.91
C GLU A 160 -8.33 -26.20 12.49
N LEU A 161 -8.37 -25.63 11.28
CA LEU A 161 -7.36 -24.66 10.83
C LEU A 161 -7.87 -23.24 11.09
N LYS A 162 -7.05 -22.43 11.77
CA LYS A 162 -7.19 -20.97 11.80
C LYS A 162 -6.20 -20.39 10.81
N THR A 163 -6.64 -19.55 9.89
CA THR A 163 -5.74 -19.00 8.86
C THR A 163 -5.72 -17.47 8.82
N LYS A 164 -4.52 -16.92 8.74
CA LYS A 164 -4.22 -15.56 8.27
C LYS A 164 -3.74 -15.68 6.82
N GLU A 165 -4.48 -15.05 5.93
CA GLU A 165 -4.19 -15.02 4.50
C GLU A 165 -2.81 -14.42 4.20
N ILE A 166 -2.19 -14.90 3.11
CA ILE A 166 -0.90 -14.39 2.64
C ILE A 166 -1.06 -12.92 2.26
N SER A 167 -0.29 -12.06 2.92
CA SER A 167 -0.24 -10.62 2.66
C SER A 167 1.15 -10.09 2.97
N ILE A 168 1.47 -8.88 2.53
CA ILE A 168 2.78 -8.29 2.79
C ILE A 168 3.02 -8.14 4.31
N LEU A 169 4.19 -8.58 4.76
CA LEU A 169 4.72 -8.37 6.10
C LEU A 169 5.70 -7.19 6.05
N ALA A 170 5.21 -6.05 6.49
CA ALA A 170 5.92 -4.79 6.59
C ALA A 170 5.74 -4.21 8.00
N PRO A 171 6.54 -3.21 8.41
CA PRO A 171 6.43 -2.61 9.73
C PRO A 171 5.01 -2.12 10.09
N ASN A 172 4.23 -1.66 9.12
CA ASN A 172 2.83 -1.22 9.30
C ASN A 172 1.80 -2.37 9.33
N THR A 173 2.09 -3.52 8.71
CA THR A 173 1.16 -4.67 8.68
C THR A 173 1.48 -5.75 9.71
N LYS A 174 2.67 -5.72 10.33
CA LYS A 174 3.16 -6.75 11.27
C LYS A 174 2.21 -7.02 12.44
N SER A 175 1.55 -5.97 12.95
CA SER A 175 0.59 -6.07 14.05
C SER A 175 -0.62 -6.97 13.70
N THR A 176 -0.98 -7.07 12.42
CA THR A 176 -2.07 -7.95 11.97
C THR A 176 -1.68 -9.44 12.03
N PHE A 177 -0.38 -9.74 11.96
CA PHE A 177 0.16 -11.09 12.08
C PHE A 177 0.37 -11.47 13.54
N THR A 178 1.00 -10.60 14.34
CA THR A 178 1.18 -10.83 15.78
C THR A 178 -0.15 -10.85 16.53
N GLY A 179 -1.11 -9.99 16.13
CA GLY A 179 -2.48 -10.01 16.63
C GLY A 179 -3.22 -11.32 16.30
N PHE A 180 -2.97 -11.89 15.12
CA PHE A 180 -3.52 -13.18 14.75
C PHE A 180 -2.95 -14.31 15.61
N VAL A 181 -1.63 -14.35 15.81
CA VAL A 181 -0.94 -15.34 16.66
C VAL A 181 -1.43 -15.24 18.11
N THR A 182 -1.47 -14.03 18.69
CA THR A 182 -1.91 -13.82 20.09
C THR A 182 -3.40 -14.10 20.29
N GLY A 183 -4.22 -13.96 19.24
CA GLY A 183 -5.64 -14.33 19.24
C GLY A 183 -5.92 -15.84 19.13
N MET A 184 -4.90 -16.67 18.90
CA MET A 184 -5.06 -18.13 18.90
C MET A 184 -5.36 -18.66 20.30
N SER A 185 -5.97 -19.84 20.35
CA SER A 185 -6.37 -20.49 21.60
C SER A 185 -6.16 -21.99 21.49
N PRO A 186 -5.63 -22.66 22.52
CA PRO A 186 -5.39 -24.09 22.46
C PRO A 186 -6.71 -24.87 22.44
N GLN A 187 -6.78 -25.94 21.65
CA GLN A 187 -7.89 -26.90 21.63
C GLN A 187 -7.37 -28.32 21.47
N ASN A 188 -8.18 -29.34 21.77
CA ASN A 188 -7.75 -30.73 21.55
C ASN A 188 -7.65 -31.04 20.05
N GLY A 189 -6.80 -32.01 19.71
CA GLY A 189 -6.61 -32.51 18.35
C GLY A 189 -5.44 -31.83 17.63
N THR A 190 -4.90 -32.54 16.65
CA THR A 190 -3.69 -32.15 15.91
C THR A 190 -3.89 -32.47 14.43
N LEU A 191 -4.09 -31.43 13.62
CA LEU A 191 -4.22 -31.49 12.15
C LEU A 191 -2.92 -31.07 11.45
N LEU A 192 -1.77 -31.55 11.94
CA LEU A 192 -0.44 -31.17 11.48
C LEU A 192 -0.25 -31.37 9.97
N TYR A 193 -0.51 -32.57 9.46
CA TYR A 193 -0.27 -32.85 8.03
C TYR A 193 -1.25 -32.09 7.13
N TYR A 194 -2.51 -31.98 7.55
CA TYR A 194 -3.53 -31.21 6.84
C TYR A 194 -3.21 -29.70 6.82
N ALA A 195 -2.60 -29.17 7.89
CA ALA A 195 -2.16 -27.77 7.95
C ALA A 195 -1.03 -27.49 6.96
N VAL A 196 -0.02 -28.36 6.90
CA VAL A 196 1.10 -28.23 5.94
C VAL A 196 0.62 -28.39 4.50
N ASP A 197 -0.27 -29.36 4.23
CA ASP A 197 -0.87 -29.55 2.91
C ASP A 197 -1.63 -28.28 2.45
N ASN A 198 -2.40 -27.68 3.36
CA ASN A 198 -3.14 -26.44 3.09
C ASN A 198 -2.21 -25.22 2.92
N ALA A 199 -1.06 -25.19 3.61
CA ALA A 199 -0.06 -24.14 3.41
C ALA A 199 0.47 -24.14 1.96
N ILE A 200 0.72 -25.32 1.40
CA ILE A 200 1.19 -25.48 0.00
C ILE A 200 0.10 -25.00 -0.98
N ASP A 201 -1.17 -25.35 -0.76
CA ASP A 201 -2.28 -24.88 -1.61
C ASP A 201 -2.40 -23.35 -1.60
N ARG A 202 -2.23 -22.74 -0.42
CA ARG A 202 -2.33 -21.28 -0.26
C ARG A 202 -1.18 -20.57 -0.94
N LEU A 203 0.04 -21.09 -0.81
CA LEU A 203 1.19 -20.58 -1.57
C LEU A 203 0.94 -20.66 -3.08
N ALA A 204 0.38 -21.77 -3.57
CA ALA A 204 0.09 -21.95 -4.99
C ALA A 204 -1.03 -21.05 -5.52
N ALA A 205 -1.96 -20.64 -4.65
CA ALA A 205 -3.06 -19.74 -4.98
C ALA A 205 -2.72 -18.25 -4.78
N ALA A 206 -1.60 -17.92 -4.11
CA ALA A 206 -1.24 -16.56 -3.77
C ALA A 206 -0.86 -15.72 -4.99
N VAL A 207 -1.25 -14.45 -4.96
CA VAL A 207 -0.82 -13.42 -5.93
C VAL A 207 0.45 -12.79 -5.37
N LEU A 208 1.60 -13.06 -5.98
CA LEU A 208 2.93 -12.68 -5.50
C LEU A 208 3.72 -11.88 -6.55
N PRO A 209 4.68 -11.03 -6.15
CA PRO A 209 5.52 -10.24 -7.06
C PRO A 209 6.34 -11.11 -8.02
N ASP A 210 6.64 -10.60 -9.22
CA ASP A 210 7.45 -11.30 -10.23
C ASP A 210 8.93 -11.45 -9.83
N ASP A 211 9.41 -10.67 -8.86
CA ASP A 211 10.80 -10.71 -8.37
C ASP A 211 11.00 -11.68 -7.20
N LEU A 212 10.04 -12.59 -6.96
CA LEU A 212 10.11 -13.61 -5.91
C LEU A 212 11.40 -14.44 -6.05
N VAL A 213 12.14 -14.61 -4.95
CA VAL A 213 13.37 -15.43 -4.89
C VAL A 213 13.34 -16.54 -3.85
N ASN A 214 12.41 -16.50 -2.90
CA ASN A 214 12.30 -17.51 -1.86
C ASN A 214 10.83 -17.81 -1.53
N VAL A 215 10.52 -19.10 -1.39
CA VAL A 215 9.23 -19.64 -0.95
C VAL A 215 9.51 -20.60 0.21
N SER A 216 8.95 -20.32 1.39
CA SER A 216 9.25 -21.09 2.60
C SER A 216 8.01 -21.50 3.38
N VAL A 217 8.09 -22.67 4.01
CA VAL A 217 7.11 -23.15 5.00
C VAL A 217 7.87 -23.43 6.30
N VAL A 218 7.44 -22.83 7.40
CA VAL A 218 8.05 -23.02 8.72
C VAL A 218 7.02 -23.64 9.64
N THR A 219 7.24 -24.89 10.04
CA THR A 219 6.29 -25.67 10.85
C THR A 219 6.82 -25.83 12.27
N PHE A 220 5.98 -25.54 13.27
CA PHE A 220 6.22 -25.86 14.67
C PHE A 220 5.16 -26.87 15.15
N THR A 221 5.59 -27.91 15.86
CA THR A 221 4.70 -28.88 16.53
C THR A 221 5.28 -29.38 17.84
N ASP A 222 4.41 -29.77 18.78
CA ASP A 222 4.83 -30.45 20.01
C ASP A 222 4.55 -31.97 20.01
N GLY A 223 3.94 -32.50 18.95
CA GLY A 223 3.42 -33.87 18.97
C GLY A 223 3.24 -34.51 17.60
N LEU A 224 2.63 -35.69 17.61
CA LEU A 224 2.29 -36.43 16.39
C LEU A 224 0.94 -35.98 15.85
N ASP A 225 0.75 -36.10 14.53
CA ASP A 225 -0.56 -35.90 13.92
C ASP A 225 -1.60 -36.88 14.50
N GLN A 226 -2.81 -36.37 14.78
CA GLN A 226 -3.93 -37.14 15.33
C GLN A 226 -5.27 -36.66 14.75
N GLY A 227 -5.35 -36.51 13.43
CA GLY A 227 -6.63 -36.15 12.83
C GLY A 227 -6.62 -35.83 11.35
N SER A 228 -5.45 -35.64 10.73
CA SER A 228 -5.37 -35.14 9.36
C SER A 228 -6.05 -36.03 8.33
N VAL A 229 -6.02 -37.35 8.53
CA VAL A 229 -6.75 -38.31 7.66
C VAL A 229 -8.27 -38.08 7.66
N MET A 230 -8.85 -37.58 8.76
CA MET A 230 -10.29 -37.27 8.82
C MET A 230 -10.67 -36.07 7.94
N MET A 231 -9.73 -35.16 7.71
CA MET A 231 -9.92 -33.98 6.86
C MET A 231 -9.64 -34.28 5.39
N SER A 232 -8.86 -35.33 5.10
CA SER A 232 -8.52 -35.77 3.74
C SER A 232 -8.78 -37.28 3.59
N PRO A 233 -10.06 -37.70 3.46
CA PRO A 233 -10.46 -39.11 3.50
C PRO A 233 -10.00 -39.93 2.28
N GLN A 234 -9.26 -39.32 1.36
CA GLN A 234 -8.61 -40.00 0.24
C GLN A 234 -7.40 -40.83 0.68
N TYR A 235 -6.79 -40.52 1.83
CA TYR A 235 -5.70 -41.29 2.42
C TYR A 235 -6.24 -42.25 3.49
N SER A 236 -5.62 -43.42 3.61
CA SER A 236 -6.07 -44.48 4.53
C SER A 236 -5.25 -44.54 5.81
N SER A 237 -4.14 -43.80 5.91
CA SER A 237 -3.28 -43.73 7.09
C SER A 237 -2.46 -42.45 7.14
N ASP A 238 -2.02 -42.09 8.35
CA ASP A 238 -1.16 -40.93 8.60
C ASP A 238 0.17 -41.01 7.84
N SER A 239 0.77 -42.20 7.74
CA SER A 239 2.00 -42.42 6.97
C SER A 239 1.81 -42.23 5.47
N GLU A 240 0.66 -42.64 4.93
CA GLU A 240 0.33 -42.44 3.52
C GLU A 240 0.10 -40.96 3.21
N TYR A 241 -0.62 -40.26 4.10
CA TYR A 241 -0.85 -38.83 3.92
C TYR A 241 0.45 -38.03 4.05
N LEU A 242 1.27 -38.32 5.07
CA LEU A 242 2.57 -37.67 5.25
C LEU A 242 3.49 -37.87 4.04
N ALA A 243 3.51 -39.07 3.45
CA ALA A 243 4.28 -39.34 2.23
C ALA A 243 3.80 -38.48 1.04
N ALA A 244 2.49 -38.27 0.91
CA ALA A 244 1.94 -37.40 -0.12
C ALA A 244 2.28 -35.91 0.13
N VAL A 245 2.26 -35.45 1.39
CA VAL A 245 2.69 -34.09 1.75
C VAL A 245 4.17 -33.91 1.44
N ASN A 246 5.02 -34.89 1.76
CA ASN A 246 6.44 -34.87 1.42
C ASN A 246 6.66 -34.78 -0.10
N GLU A 247 5.96 -35.60 -0.89
CA GLU A 247 6.01 -35.52 -2.36
C GLU A 247 5.62 -34.13 -2.87
N ARG A 248 4.65 -33.46 -2.24
CA ARG A 248 4.27 -32.10 -2.59
C ARG A 248 5.36 -31.08 -2.24
N ILE A 249 6.00 -31.19 -1.07
CA ILE A 249 7.12 -30.33 -0.68
C ILE A 249 8.26 -30.43 -1.70
N GLU A 250 8.57 -31.65 -2.17
CA GLU A 250 9.64 -31.88 -3.15
C GLU A 250 9.31 -31.37 -4.57
N ASN A 251 8.05 -31.50 -5.00
CA ASN A 251 7.70 -31.35 -6.41
C ASN A 251 6.90 -30.08 -6.75
N VAL A 252 6.17 -29.49 -5.81
CA VAL A 252 5.41 -28.26 -6.06
C VAL A 252 6.36 -27.08 -6.18
N LYS A 253 6.12 -26.24 -7.19
CA LYS A 253 6.86 -25.01 -7.42
C LYS A 253 5.93 -23.82 -7.43
N ILE A 254 6.30 -22.75 -6.73
CA ILE A 254 5.54 -21.51 -6.65
C ILE A 254 6.28 -20.47 -7.51
N GLN A 255 5.63 -20.00 -8.57
CA GLN A 255 6.27 -19.17 -9.61
C GLN A 255 7.61 -19.76 -10.12
N GLY A 256 7.71 -21.09 -10.18
CA GLY A 256 8.90 -21.81 -10.65
C GLY A 256 9.98 -22.05 -9.59
N LEU A 257 9.84 -21.51 -8.37
CA LEU A 257 10.75 -21.75 -7.25
C LEU A 257 10.35 -22.98 -6.43
N PRO A 258 11.31 -23.78 -5.93
CA PRO A 258 11.04 -24.86 -4.99
C PRO A 258 10.61 -24.32 -3.61
N ILE A 259 9.97 -25.17 -2.80
CA ILE A 259 9.58 -24.85 -1.43
C ILE A 259 10.71 -25.25 -0.48
N THR A 260 11.19 -24.30 0.33
CA THR A 260 12.08 -24.58 1.46
C THR A 260 11.22 -24.80 2.72
N ALA A 261 10.99 -26.06 3.07
CA ALA A 261 10.22 -26.43 4.26
C ALA A 261 11.13 -26.72 5.46
N TYR A 262 10.81 -26.12 6.60
CA TYR A 262 11.42 -26.31 7.91
C TYR A 262 10.42 -26.94 8.88
N SER A 263 10.87 -27.83 9.74
CA SER A 263 10.04 -28.47 10.77
C SER A 263 10.75 -28.48 12.12
N ILE A 264 10.16 -27.81 13.11
CA ILE A 264 10.66 -27.73 14.48
C ILE A 264 9.70 -28.53 15.36
N GLY A 265 10.22 -29.57 16.00
CA GLY A 265 9.46 -30.40 16.92
C GLY A 265 9.93 -30.20 18.36
N LEU A 266 9.10 -29.57 19.20
CA LEU A 266 9.29 -29.65 20.63
C LEU A 266 8.84 -31.03 21.10
N LYS A 267 9.67 -31.73 21.86
CA LYS A 267 9.26 -33.03 22.37
C LYS A 267 8.16 -32.89 23.44
N GLY A 268 6.92 -33.08 23.04
CA GLY A 268 5.76 -33.10 23.92
C GLY A 268 5.77 -34.29 24.89
N ASN A 269 5.01 -34.17 25.98
CA ASN A 269 4.89 -35.23 26.99
C ASN A 269 4.20 -36.50 26.48
N ASP A 270 3.50 -36.39 25.36
CA ASP A 270 2.74 -37.44 24.68
C ASP A 270 3.53 -38.14 23.57
N VAL A 271 4.75 -37.68 23.26
CA VAL A 271 5.66 -38.34 22.32
C VAL A 271 6.38 -39.50 23.01
N THR A 272 5.89 -40.72 22.81
CA THR A 272 6.52 -41.94 23.34
C THR A 272 7.47 -42.63 22.36
N ASP A 273 7.34 -42.35 21.07
CA ASP A 273 8.17 -42.91 19.99
C ASP A 273 8.98 -41.78 19.33
N GLU A 274 10.17 -41.54 19.87
CA GLU A 274 11.08 -40.48 19.44
C GLU A 274 11.56 -40.69 17.99
N ALA A 275 11.76 -41.95 17.59
CA ALA A 275 12.21 -42.27 16.23
C ALA A 275 11.13 -41.94 15.20
N GLN A 276 9.87 -42.24 15.52
CA GLN A 276 8.74 -41.88 14.66
C GLN A 276 8.53 -40.37 14.60
N PHE A 277 8.65 -39.66 15.73
CA PHE A 277 8.53 -38.21 15.78
C PHE A 277 9.56 -37.54 14.89
N MET A 278 10.83 -37.92 14.99
CA MET A 278 11.89 -37.38 14.15
C MET A 278 11.73 -37.72 12.67
N ALA A 279 11.36 -38.96 12.34
CA ALA A 279 11.08 -39.34 10.96
C ALA A 279 9.94 -38.51 10.34
N ASN A 280 8.94 -38.14 11.15
CA ASN A 280 7.84 -37.30 10.68
C ASN A 280 8.29 -35.86 10.43
N LEU A 281 9.10 -35.29 11.32
CA LEU A 281 9.69 -33.96 11.11
C LEU A 281 10.53 -33.93 9.82
N GLU A 282 11.43 -34.90 9.64
CA GLU A 282 12.23 -35.02 8.41
C GLU A 282 11.36 -35.09 7.13
N SER A 283 10.20 -35.75 7.21
CA SER A 283 9.25 -35.85 6.08
C SER A 283 8.48 -34.54 5.83
N LEU A 284 8.33 -33.68 6.84
CA LEU A 284 7.73 -32.35 6.73
C LEU A 284 8.77 -31.27 6.35
N ALA A 285 10.05 -31.62 6.32
CA ALA A 285 11.13 -30.75 5.90
C ALA A 285 11.51 -31.00 4.43
N SER A 286 12.09 -29.97 3.81
CA SER A 286 12.61 -30.06 2.44
C SER A 286 13.97 -30.80 2.36
N SER A 287 14.66 -30.89 3.50
CA SER A 287 15.86 -31.71 3.69
C SER A 287 16.03 -32.05 5.17
N PRO A 288 16.79 -33.10 5.52
CA PRO A 288 17.01 -33.48 6.92
C PRO A 288 17.62 -32.37 7.78
N GLU A 289 18.44 -31.48 7.21
CA GLU A 289 19.01 -30.35 7.97
C GLU A 289 18.00 -29.26 8.35
N ASN A 290 16.85 -29.24 7.68
CA ASN A 290 15.75 -28.32 7.97
C ASN A 290 14.76 -28.89 9.00
N ALA A 291 15.00 -30.11 9.51
CA ALA A 291 14.26 -30.71 10.60
C ALA A 291 15.04 -30.62 11.92
N ALA A 292 14.38 -30.16 13.00
CA ALA A 292 15.00 -29.97 14.30
C ALA A 292 14.13 -30.49 15.44
N GLU A 293 14.66 -31.42 16.24
CA GLU A 293 14.14 -31.72 17.58
C GLU A 293 14.67 -30.67 18.56
N VAL A 294 13.80 -30.19 19.44
CA VAL A 294 14.17 -29.26 20.51
C VAL A 294 13.57 -29.70 21.84
N ASN A 295 14.25 -29.34 22.93
CA ASN A 295 13.90 -29.77 24.30
C ASN A 295 13.25 -28.67 25.14
N SER A 296 13.19 -27.44 24.62
CA SER A 296 12.65 -26.27 25.34
C SER A 296 12.12 -25.21 24.38
N MET A 297 11.29 -24.31 24.90
CA MET A 297 10.82 -23.14 24.13
C MET A 297 11.93 -22.15 23.82
N GLU A 298 12.99 -22.12 24.63
CA GLU A 298 14.19 -21.33 24.34
C GLU A 298 14.91 -21.86 23.09
N GLU A 299 14.99 -23.19 22.93
CA GLU A 299 15.55 -23.81 21.72
C GLU A 299 14.63 -23.64 20.51
N VAL A 300 13.29 -23.67 20.69
CA VAL A 300 12.33 -23.30 19.64
C VAL A 300 12.61 -21.89 19.15
N ASN A 301 12.74 -20.92 20.07
CA ASN A 301 13.04 -19.55 19.71
C ASN A 301 14.37 -19.46 18.96
N ALA A 302 15.43 -20.08 19.47
CA ALA A 302 16.74 -20.08 18.80
C ALA A 302 16.65 -20.60 17.35
N LYS A 303 15.84 -21.65 17.11
CA LYS A 303 15.59 -22.17 15.76
C LYS A 303 14.78 -21.22 14.89
N PHE A 304 13.75 -20.58 15.42
CA PHE A 304 13.07 -19.51 14.70
C PHE A 304 14.02 -18.36 14.33
N GLN A 305 14.89 -17.94 15.25
CA GLN A 305 15.86 -16.88 14.97
C GLN A 305 16.86 -17.28 13.87
N GLU A 306 17.36 -18.52 13.90
CA GLU A 306 18.26 -19.09 12.88
C GLU A 306 17.59 -19.14 11.49
N ILE A 307 16.34 -19.61 11.43
CA ILE A 307 15.57 -19.65 10.19
C ILE A 307 15.33 -18.24 9.67
N ALA A 308 14.97 -17.28 10.54
CA ALA A 308 14.78 -15.89 10.14
C ALA A 308 16.04 -15.29 9.50
N ASP A 309 17.22 -15.55 10.06
CA ASP A 309 18.50 -15.10 9.49
C ASP A 309 18.79 -15.74 8.13
N SER A 310 18.54 -17.05 7.99
CA SER A 310 18.70 -17.76 6.72
C SER A 310 17.76 -17.21 5.62
N LEU A 311 16.50 -16.96 5.97
CA LEU A 311 15.50 -16.39 5.06
C LEU A 311 15.82 -14.94 4.68
N TYR A 312 16.34 -14.15 5.61
CA TYR A 312 16.83 -12.81 5.32
C TYR A 312 18.01 -12.82 4.36
N ASN A 313 19.03 -13.66 4.63
CA ASN A 313 20.23 -13.74 3.81
C ASN A 313 19.93 -14.25 2.39
N SER A 314 18.99 -15.19 2.23
CA SER A 314 18.60 -15.71 0.92
C SER A 314 17.72 -14.74 0.10
N SER A 315 17.07 -13.77 0.74
CA SER A 315 16.22 -12.77 0.07
C SER A 315 16.88 -11.41 -0.12
N THR A 316 18.14 -11.24 0.29
CA THR A 316 18.86 -9.96 0.18
C THR A 316 20.05 -10.02 -0.79
N SER A 317 20.52 -8.87 -1.23
CA SER A 317 21.81 -8.69 -1.91
C SER A 317 22.49 -7.45 -1.37
N GLN A 318 23.75 -7.55 -0.92
CA GLN A 318 24.51 -6.42 -0.41
C GLN A 318 25.51 -5.94 -1.47
N THR A 319 25.43 -4.66 -1.84
CA THR A 319 26.42 -4.00 -2.68
C THR A 319 27.26 -3.06 -1.83
N ILE A 320 28.58 -3.25 -1.82
CA ILE A 320 29.51 -2.33 -1.17
C ILE A 320 30.31 -1.59 -2.24
N SER A 321 30.21 -0.27 -2.24
CA SER A 321 30.92 0.62 -3.15
C SER A 321 32.04 1.34 -2.40
N LEU A 322 33.26 1.24 -2.93
CA LEU A 322 34.48 1.74 -2.31
C LEU A 322 35.09 2.82 -3.19
N MET A 323 35.13 4.05 -2.68
CA MET A 323 35.70 5.23 -3.32
C MET A 323 37.14 5.41 -2.89
N ILE A 324 38.06 5.52 -3.85
CA ILE A 324 39.47 5.77 -3.58
C ILE A 324 40.02 6.82 -4.54
N PRO A 325 41.07 7.57 -4.16
CA PRO A 325 41.80 8.38 -5.12
C PRO A 325 42.42 7.48 -6.19
N GLY A 326 42.43 7.94 -7.43
CA GLY A 326 43.02 7.24 -8.57
C GLY A 326 44.49 6.91 -8.32
N GLN A 327 44.87 5.68 -8.64
CA GLN A 327 46.22 5.17 -8.38
C GLN A 327 47.08 5.15 -9.64
N SER A 328 48.38 4.89 -9.47
CA SER A 328 49.24 4.58 -10.62
C SER A 328 48.80 3.27 -11.28
N ASN A 329 49.01 3.17 -12.60
CA ASN A 329 48.69 1.95 -13.34
C ASN A 329 49.49 0.76 -12.80
N GLY A 330 48.81 -0.34 -12.46
CA GLY A 330 49.42 -1.55 -11.91
C GLY A 330 49.57 -1.56 -10.40
N THR A 331 49.13 -0.53 -9.67
CA THR A 331 49.09 -0.57 -8.20
C THR A 331 48.18 -1.70 -7.71
N VAL A 332 48.68 -2.56 -6.82
CA VAL A 332 47.86 -3.57 -6.15
C VAL A 332 47.23 -2.95 -4.91
N ILE A 333 45.90 -3.08 -4.83
CA ILE A 333 45.06 -2.48 -3.80
C ILE A 333 44.39 -3.62 -3.04
N ARG A 334 44.29 -3.48 -1.71
CA ARG A 334 43.51 -4.36 -0.85
C ARG A 334 42.54 -3.55 -0.01
N PHE A 335 41.30 -4.02 0.10
CA PHE A 335 40.30 -3.57 1.04
C PHE A 335 40.09 -4.67 2.07
N THR A 336 40.42 -4.41 3.34
CA THR A 336 40.16 -5.34 4.44
C THR A 336 38.87 -4.96 5.13
N PHE A 337 38.10 -5.92 5.62
CA PHE A 337 36.80 -5.70 6.27
C PHE A 337 36.82 -6.09 7.77
N ASP A 338 37.94 -6.61 8.23
CA ASP A 338 38.23 -6.97 9.61
C ASP A 338 39.12 -5.91 10.29
N ASP A 339 39.07 -5.86 11.63
CA ASP A 339 39.84 -4.88 12.40
C ASP A 339 41.32 -5.27 12.53
N VAL A 340 42.06 -5.10 11.43
CA VAL A 340 43.48 -5.41 11.36
C VAL A 340 44.35 -4.16 11.32
N THR A 341 45.54 -4.25 11.90
CA THR A 341 46.58 -3.20 11.83
C THR A 341 47.65 -3.48 10.77
N ASP A 342 47.64 -4.68 10.19
CA ASP A 342 48.46 -5.10 9.05
C ASP A 342 47.57 -5.87 8.06
N ALA A 343 47.53 -5.41 6.81
CA ALA A 343 46.78 -6.05 5.73
C ALA A 343 47.08 -7.54 5.55
N SER A 344 48.30 -7.98 5.89
CA SER A 344 48.74 -9.38 5.74
C SER A 344 48.07 -10.32 6.74
N ALA A 345 47.55 -9.78 7.85
CA ALA A 345 46.84 -10.53 8.88
C ALA A 345 45.32 -10.63 8.62
N SER A 346 44.82 -9.98 7.58
CA SER A 346 43.39 -9.98 7.24
C SER A 346 42.94 -11.35 6.72
N GLU A 347 41.82 -11.82 7.25
CA GLU A 347 41.11 -13.03 6.81
C GLU A 347 39.89 -12.69 5.93
N MET A 348 39.50 -11.41 5.89
CA MET A 348 38.36 -10.93 5.12
C MET A 348 38.73 -9.72 4.25
N PHE A 349 39.06 -9.95 2.97
CA PHE A 349 39.49 -8.88 2.07
C PHE A 349 39.15 -9.07 0.60
N ILE A 350 39.12 -7.93 -0.11
CA ILE A 350 39.13 -7.84 -1.57
C ILE A 350 40.49 -7.30 -2.00
N GLU A 351 41.17 -7.97 -2.92
CA GLU A 351 42.44 -7.54 -3.49
C GLU A 351 42.35 -7.46 -5.01
N GLY A 352 42.94 -6.45 -5.63
CA GLY A 352 43.03 -6.39 -7.09
C GLY A 352 44.06 -5.39 -7.59
N THR A 353 44.27 -5.36 -8.90
CA THR A 353 45.24 -4.48 -9.57
C THR A 353 44.54 -3.33 -10.28
N PHE A 354 44.88 -2.10 -9.94
CA PHE A 354 44.29 -0.90 -10.52
C PHE A 354 44.80 -0.65 -11.94
N SER A 355 43.88 -0.36 -12.85
CA SER A 355 44.15 -0.01 -14.24
C SER A 355 43.80 1.46 -14.51
N LEU A 356 44.82 2.28 -14.80
CA LEU A 356 44.63 3.68 -15.18
C LEU A 356 44.15 3.80 -16.63
N GLN A 357 44.06 2.73 -17.41
CA GLN A 357 43.57 2.84 -18.78
C GLN A 357 42.04 2.96 -18.83
N ASP A 358 41.36 2.15 -18.04
CA ASP A 358 39.91 1.97 -18.05
C ASP A 358 39.27 2.16 -16.66
N ARG A 359 40.04 2.64 -15.68
CA ARG A 359 39.59 2.88 -14.30
C ARG A 359 39.02 1.63 -13.63
N SER A 360 39.50 0.45 -14.02
CA SER A 360 39.04 -0.82 -13.45
C SER A 360 40.00 -1.36 -12.38
N LEU A 361 39.46 -2.21 -11.53
CA LEU A 361 40.20 -3.14 -10.69
C LEU A 361 40.16 -4.51 -11.37
N LYS A 362 41.32 -5.11 -11.61
CA LYS A 362 41.47 -6.39 -12.34
C LYS A 362 42.12 -7.46 -11.49
N ASN A 363 41.93 -8.72 -11.85
CA ASN A 363 42.46 -9.89 -11.14
C ASN A 363 42.02 -9.87 -9.67
N ILE A 364 40.73 -9.60 -9.47
CA ILE A 364 40.17 -9.44 -8.13
C ILE A 364 40.12 -10.79 -7.44
N ARG A 365 40.61 -10.83 -6.21
CA ARG A 365 40.54 -11.97 -5.31
C ARG A 365 39.74 -11.59 -4.07
N TYR A 366 38.89 -12.51 -3.65
CA TYR A 366 38.10 -12.45 -2.43
C TYR A 366 38.64 -13.49 -1.45
N GLU A 367 38.94 -13.08 -0.21
CA GLU A 367 39.32 -13.97 0.89
C GLU A 367 38.30 -13.78 2.00
N GLY A 368 37.78 -14.88 2.58
CA GLY A 368 36.70 -14.82 3.57
C GLY A 368 35.36 -14.28 3.04
N LEU A 369 35.28 -13.97 1.73
CA LEU A 369 34.16 -13.30 1.07
C LEU A 369 33.73 -14.03 -0.20
N THR A 370 32.47 -13.87 -0.57
CA THR A 370 31.90 -14.18 -1.88
C THR A 370 31.33 -12.91 -2.52
N CYS A 371 31.30 -12.83 -3.85
CA CYS A 371 30.83 -11.65 -4.58
C CYS A 371 30.36 -12.01 -5.98
N ASP A 372 29.25 -11.43 -6.43
CA ASP A 372 28.68 -11.65 -7.76
C ASP A 372 29.40 -10.85 -8.86
N SER A 373 30.22 -9.87 -8.48
CA SER A 373 30.88 -8.94 -9.43
C SER A 373 32.07 -9.55 -10.18
N GLY A 374 32.51 -10.76 -9.82
CA GLY A 374 33.56 -11.50 -10.52
C GLY A 374 34.98 -10.94 -10.34
N GLU A 375 35.90 -11.36 -11.22
CA GLU A 375 37.34 -11.05 -11.07
C GLU A 375 37.77 -9.68 -11.64
N SER A 376 36.84 -8.86 -12.11
CA SER A 376 37.14 -7.50 -12.56
C SER A 376 35.92 -6.57 -12.46
N VAL A 377 36.14 -5.38 -11.91
CA VAL A 377 35.11 -4.35 -11.72
C VAL A 377 35.59 -3.05 -12.38
N THR A 378 34.75 -2.44 -13.22
CA THR A 378 35.02 -1.12 -13.79
C THR A 378 34.51 -0.06 -12.83
N GLY A 379 35.37 0.86 -12.41
CA GLY A 379 35.00 1.92 -11.49
C GLY A 379 34.42 3.14 -12.19
N THR A 380 33.55 3.87 -11.48
CA THR A 380 33.01 5.16 -11.92
C THR A 380 33.91 6.27 -11.43
N GLN A 381 34.34 7.18 -12.31
CA GLN A 381 35.25 8.27 -11.96
C GLN A 381 34.50 9.58 -11.66
N ASP A 382 34.85 10.25 -10.56
CA ASP A 382 34.51 11.64 -10.27
C ASP A 382 35.75 12.42 -9.81
N GLY A 383 36.15 13.43 -10.57
CA GLY A 383 37.39 14.15 -10.33
C GLY A 383 38.61 13.22 -10.26
N ILE A 384 39.29 13.21 -9.11
CA ILE A 384 40.42 12.32 -8.83
C ILE A 384 40.00 10.96 -8.26
N PHE A 385 38.74 10.77 -7.91
CA PHE A 385 38.24 9.59 -7.23
C PHE A 385 37.68 8.57 -8.22
N VAL A 386 37.81 7.30 -7.86
CA VAL A 386 37.24 6.15 -8.57
C VAL A 386 36.47 5.31 -7.56
N THR A 387 35.21 5.02 -7.85
CA THR A 387 34.33 4.19 -7.03
C THR A 387 34.18 2.81 -7.66
N PHE A 388 34.50 1.76 -6.90
CA PHE A 388 34.31 0.36 -7.30
C PHE A 388 33.13 -0.24 -6.54
N SER A 389 32.13 -0.76 -7.25
CA SER A 389 30.94 -1.38 -6.65
C SER A 389 31.03 -2.90 -6.71
N PHE A 390 30.89 -3.55 -5.56
CA PHE A 390 30.92 -4.99 -5.38
C PHE A 390 29.52 -5.48 -5.01
N VAL A 391 28.77 -5.90 -6.01
CA VAL A 391 27.39 -6.43 -5.90
C VAL A 391 27.41 -7.86 -5.36
N GLY A 392 26.45 -8.17 -4.48
CA GLY A 392 26.28 -9.49 -3.89
C GLY A 392 27.41 -9.88 -2.93
N LEU A 393 28.08 -8.91 -2.31
CA LEU A 393 29.18 -9.18 -1.40
C LEU A 393 28.66 -9.81 -0.10
N ARG A 394 29.20 -10.97 0.27
CA ARG A 394 28.84 -11.70 1.49
C ARG A 394 30.07 -12.32 2.14
N GLN A 395 29.97 -12.63 3.42
CA GLN A 395 30.91 -13.54 4.06
C GLN A 395 30.75 -14.94 3.48
N THR A 396 31.79 -15.79 3.54
CA THR A 396 31.69 -17.20 3.13
C THR A 396 30.67 -18.00 3.94
N THR A 397 30.27 -17.51 5.11
CA THR A 397 29.18 -18.03 5.93
C THR A 397 27.78 -17.69 5.40
N GLY A 398 27.66 -16.77 4.43
CA GLY A 398 26.40 -16.29 3.85
C GLY A 398 25.87 -14.98 4.47
N GLU A 399 26.44 -14.56 5.59
CA GLU A 399 26.08 -13.31 6.27
C GLU A 399 26.50 -12.07 5.46
N THR A 400 25.83 -10.94 5.69
CA THR A 400 26.27 -9.64 5.18
C THR A 400 27.65 -9.28 5.75
N VAL A 401 28.43 -8.54 4.97
CA VAL A 401 29.76 -8.10 5.36
C VAL A 401 29.69 -6.90 6.30
N PRO A 402 30.37 -6.93 7.46
CA PRO A 402 30.52 -5.76 8.32
C PRO A 402 31.30 -4.65 7.61
N THR A 403 30.80 -3.43 7.67
CA THR A 403 31.44 -2.27 7.00
C THR A 403 32.25 -1.40 7.96
N ALA A 404 32.27 -1.79 9.23
CA ALA A 404 32.81 -1.00 10.32
C ALA A 404 34.33 -0.81 10.30
N HIS A 405 35.03 -1.80 9.76
CA HIS A 405 36.47 -1.87 9.84
C HIS A 405 37.12 -1.82 8.45
N ILE A 406 36.41 -1.23 7.47
CA ILE A 406 36.94 -1.14 6.11
C ILE A 406 38.20 -0.28 6.08
N LYS A 407 39.31 -0.85 5.63
CA LYS A 407 40.58 -0.13 5.45
C LYS A 407 41.09 -0.37 4.04
N GLN A 408 41.69 0.66 3.44
CA GLN A 408 42.32 0.56 2.12
C GLN A 408 43.84 0.53 2.25
N TRP A 409 44.46 -0.38 1.51
CA TRP A 409 45.90 -0.64 1.51
C TRP A 409 46.42 -0.67 0.09
N SER A 410 47.65 -0.19 -0.11
CA SER A 410 48.38 -0.28 -1.37
C SER A 410 49.66 -1.06 -1.16
N TYR A 411 49.95 -2.02 -2.04
CA TYR A 411 51.18 -2.80 -1.95
C TYR A 411 52.36 -2.01 -2.50
N ILE A 412 53.50 -2.07 -1.80
CA ILE A 412 54.77 -1.45 -2.22
C ILE A 412 55.76 -2.54 -2.63
N PRO A 413 55.96 -2.80 -3.93
CA PRO A 413 56.84 -3.87 -4.40
C PRO A 413 58.30 -3.71 -3.99
N ALA A 414 58.77 -2.47 -3.84
CA ALA A 414 60.17 -2.19 -3.50
C ALA A 414 60.55 -2.65 -2.07
N THR A 415 59.58 -2.70 -1.16
CA THR A 415 59.77 -3.09 0.24
C THR A 415 59.05 -4.40 0.58
N SER A 416 58.22 -4.91 -0.32
CA SER A 416 57.33 -6.06 -0.10
C SER A 416 56.42 -5.86 1.11
N GLN A 417 55.90 -4.64 1.30
CA GLN A 417 55.05 -4.27 2.44
C GLN A 417 53.75 -3.62 1.96
N TRP A 418 52.71 -3.75 2.77
CA TRP A 418 51.46 -2.99 2.61
C TRP A 418 51.59 -1.63 3.27
N GLN A 419 51.08 -0.61 2.59
CA GLN A 419 50.94 0.72 3.13
C GLN A 419 49.46 1.04 3.28
N ILE A 420 49.05 1.37 4.51
CA ILE A 420 47.69 1.85 4.78
C ILE A 420 47.50 3.23 4.14
N ASN A 421 46.33 3.45 3.56
CA ASN A 421 45.91 4.79 3.22
C ASN A 421 45.26 5.45 4.43
N SER A 422 46.02 6.30 5.13
CA SER A 422 45.53 7.00 6.32
C SER A 422 44.43 8.02 6.04
N GLU A 423 44.19 8.37 4.78
CA GLU A 423 43.10 9.27 4.37
C GLU A 423 41.82 8.51 4.02
N PHE A 424 41.88 7.17 3.92
CA PHE A 424 40.69 6.35 3.70
C PHE A 424 39.98 6.09 5.03
N THR A 425 38.81 6.69 5.18
CA THR A 425 37.85 6.42 6.26
C THR A 425 36.59 5.78 5.68
N PRO A 426 36.00 4.75 6.29
CA PRO A 426 34.71 4.21 5.83
C PRO A 426 33.65 5.31 5.68
N GLU A 427 33.61 6.23 6.66
CA GLU A 427 32.81 7.46 6.61
C GLU A 427 33.22 8.31 5.39
N GLY A 428 32.35 8.36 4.39
CA GLY A 428 32.53 9.15 3.17
C GLY A 428 33.21 8.44 2.00
N ASN A 429 33.91 7.33 2.22
CA ASN A 429 34.53 6.54 1.13
C ASN A 429 33.80 5.22 0.84
N THR A 430 32.86 4.82 1.67
CA THR A 430 32.06 3.61 1.46
C THR A 430 30.59 3.95 1.30
N VAL A 431 29.94 3.39 0.30
CA VAL A 431 28.48 3.36 0.18
C VAL A 431 28.04 1.91 0.19
N THR A 432 27.20 1.52 1.14
CA THR A 432 26.64 0.17 1.23
C THR A 432 25.16 0.24 0.93
N THR A 433 24.70 -0.53 -0.03
CA THR A 433 23.27 -0.75 -0.27
C THR A 433 22.97 -2.21 0.00
N VAL A 434 21.88 -2.48 0.70
CA VAL A 434 21.29 -3.82 0.75
C VAL A 434 20.00 -3.72 -0.06
N GLU A 435 19.72 -4.69 -0.92
CA GLU A 435 18.47 -4.76 -1.66
C GLU A 435 17.77 -6.04 -1.25
N ARG A 436 16.49 -5.94 -0.85
CA ARG A 436 15.67 -7.09 -0.51
C ARG A 436 14.75 -7.41 -1.67
N LYS A 437 14.85 -8.64 -2.16
CA LYS A 437 13.95 -9.21 -3.17
C LYS A 437 12.74 -9.84 -2.50
N SER A 438 11.67 -10.03 -3.26
CA SER A 438 10.46 -10.62 -2.73
C SER A 438 10.65 -12.04 -2.22
N ALA A 439 10.01 -12.36 -1.10
CA ALA A 439 9.98 -13.71 -0.53
C ALA A 439 8.60 -13.97 0.08
N VAL A 440 8.19 -15.23 0.17
CA VAL A 440 6.92 -15.63 0.82
C VAL A 440 7.14 -16.71 1.86
N ILE A 441 6.50 -16.58 3.01
CA ILE A 441 6.60 -17.50 4.15
C ILE A 441 5.22 -17.94 4.61
N MET A 442 5.01 -19.25 4.77
CA MET A 442 3.89 -19.79 5.53
C MET A 442 4.37 -20.29 6.89
N LEU A 443 3.88 -19.66 7.97
CA LEU A 443 4.14 -20.10 9.33
C LEU A 443 3.01 -21.03 9.80
N VAL A 444 3.34 -22.28 10.12
CA VAL A 444 2.39 -23.33 10.52
C VAL A 444 2.62 -23.65 12.00
N LEU A 445 1.66 -23.31 12.85
CA LEU A 445 1.81 -23.30 14.30
C LEU A 445 0.84 -24.26 14.99
N ASP A 446 1.40 -25.13 15.81
CA ASP A 446 0.63 -26.01 16.68
C ASP A 446 -0.11 -25.21 17.74
N CYS A 447 -1.43 -25.38 17.76
CA CYS A 447 -2.34 -24.77 18.71
C CYS A 447 -3.13 -25.85 19.46
N SER A 448 -2.55 -27.04 19.59
CA SER A 448 -3.14 -28.11 20.37
C SER A 448 -3.00 -27.83 21.88
N SER A 449 -3.85 -28.49 22.67
CA SER A 449 -3.85 -28.37 24.12
C SER A 449 -2.71 -29.11 24.82
N SER A 450 -1.96 -29.96 24.11
CA SER A 450 -0.76 -30.67 24.63
C SER A 450 0.34 -29.71 25.07
N LEU A 451 0.43 -28.54 24.42
CA LEU A 451 1.38 -27.48 24.76
C LEU A 451 1.19 -26.93 26.18
N GLY A 452 -0.01 -27.01 26.75
CA GLY A 452 -0.29 -26.53 28.10
C GLY A 452 0.19 -25.08 28.33
N SER A 453 1.11 -24.89 29.29
CA SER A 453 1.69 -23.56 29.57
C SER A 453 2.62 -23.05 28.47
N GLN A 454 3.22 -23.94 27.68
CA GLN A 454 4.17 -23.60 26.59
C GLN A 454 3.45 -22.94 25.42
N PHE A 455 2.12 -23.04 25.30
CA PHE A 455 1.37 -22.37 24.24
C PHE A 455 1.60 -20.84 24.22
N THR A 456 1.70 -20.21 25.40
CA THR A 456 1.95 -18.76 25.49
C THR A 456 3.38 -18.41 25.07
N ASP A 457 4.34 -19.28 25.38
CA ASP A 457 5.74 -19.12 24.94
C ASP A 457 5.83 -19.28 23.42
N MET A 458 5.08 -20.21 22.83
CA MET A 458 5.01 -20.41 21.37
C MET A 458 4.49 -19.15 20.70
N GLN A 459 3.39 -18.58 21.20
CA GLN A 459 2.86 -17.32 20.68
C GLN A 459 3.89 -16.20 20.75
N THR A 460 4.62 -16.10 21.87
CA THR A 460 5.68 -15.11 22.07
C THR A 460 6.80 -15.27 21.06
N HIS A 461 7.32 -16.48 20.87
CA HIS A 461 8.43 -16.74 19.93
C HIS A 461 8.02 -16.63 18.47
N ALA A 462 6.79 -17.00 18.12
CA ALA A 462 6.22 -16.74 16.80
C ALA A 462 6.08 -15.23 16.54
N CYS A 463 5.69 -14.43 17.53
CA CYS A 463 5.68 -12.97 17.40
C CYS A 463 7.11 -12.40 17.20
N GLN A 464 8.10 -12.89 17.96
CA GLN A 464 9.50 -12.49 17.79
C GLN A 464 10.05 -12.85 16.40
N PHE A 465 9.65 -13.99 15.84
CA PHE A 465 9.97 -14.37 14.47
C PHE A 465 9.37 -13.38 13.46
N ILE A 466 8.09 -13.05 13.62
CA ILE A 466 7.40 -12.07 12.76
C ILE A 466 8.09 -10.69 12.83
N GLU A 467 8.42 -10.25 14.04
CA GLU A 467 9.10 -8.97 14.30
C GLU A 467 10.44 -8.91 13.58
N LYS A 468 11.33 -9.90 13.79
CA LYS A 468 12.62 -9.97 13.12
C LYS A 468 12.50 -9.98 11.59
N MET A 469 11.52 -10.71 11.07
CA MET A 469 11.30 -10.78 9.62
C MET A 469 10.78 -9.47 9.02
N ALA A 470 10.01 -8.69 9.80
CA ALA A 470 9.50 -7.37 9.44
C ALA A 470 10.56 -6.27 9.58
N GLU A 471 11.35 -6.26 10.66
CA GLU A 471 12.40 -5.26 10.94
C GLU A 471 13.49 -5.25 9.86
N ASN A 472 13.74 -6.40 9.26
CA ASN A 472 14.67 -6.60 8.17
C ASN A 472 14.20 -6.05 6.80
N THR A 473 13.19 -5.17 6.76
CA THR A 473 12.83 -4.39 5.56
C THR A 473 13.43 -2.99 5.54
N GLU A 474 14.15 -2.59 6.60
CA GLU A 474 14.88 -1.33 6.66
C GLU A 474 16.37 -1.55 6.36
N ILE A 475 16.84 -0.99 5.24
CA ILE A 475 18.25 -1.00 4.89
C ILE A 475 18.97 0.04 5.74
N SER A 476 19.66 -0.47 6.76
CA SER A 476 20.77 0.17 7.43
C SER A 476 21.88 0.53 6.44
N THR A 477 22.12 1.83 6.22
CA THR A 477 23.44 2.32 5.78
C THR A 477 24.28 2.53 7.03
N GLY A 478 25.16 1.56 7.32
CA GLY A 478 25.91 1.50 8.56
C GLY A 478 26.89 2.66 8.81
N GLY A 479 26.90 3.10 10.07
CA GLY A 479 28.03 3.65 10.83
C GLY A 479 28.09 2.91 12.20
N THR A 480 29.27 2.65 12.74
CA THR A 480 29.60 1.46 13.56
C THR A 480 29.19 1.49 15.04
N GLY A 481 28.72 0.35 15.56
CA GLY A 481 29.50 -0.43 16.53
C GLY A 481 29.45 -0.09 18.02
N SER A 482 28.75 -0.96 18.76
CA SER A 482 28.92 -1.31 20.18
C SER A 482 28.48 -0.32 21.26
N GLY A 483 27.21 -0.47 21.62
CA GLY A 483 26.70 -0.23 22.95
C GLY A 483 25.36 -0.94 23.06
N GLY A 484 25.30 -2.02 23.84
CA GLY A 484 24.03 -2.65 24.19
C GLY A 484 23.10 -1.61 24.80
N GLY A 485 22.10 -1.22 24.04
CA GLY A 485 20.95 -0.45 24.44
C GLY A 485 19.86 -0.87 23.49
N SER A 486 18.82 -1.51 24.01
CA SER A 486 17.58 -1.72 23.27
C SER A 486 17.22 -0.43 22.55
N ILE A 487 16.93 -0.51 21.25
CA ILE A 487 16.10 0.51 20.62
C ILE A 487 14.78 0.45 21.39
N GLY A 488 14.54 1.46 22.22
CA GLY A 488 13.37 1.48 23.08
C GLY A 488 12.11 1.61 22.23
N ASP A 489 11.01 1.01 22.71
CA ASP A 489 9.67 1.01 22.12
C ASP A 489 9.22 2.37 21.50
N ALA A 490 9.80 3.49 21.97
CA ALA A 490 9.52 4.84 21.50
C ALA A 490 10.08 5.22 20.11
N GLU A 491 11.14 4.57 19.58
CA GLU A 491 11.62 4.84 18.21
C GLU A 491 10.80 4.11 17.14
N MET A 492 10.08 3.06 17.53
CA MET A 492 9.34 2.16 16.64
C MET A 492 7.88 2.60 16.41
N ASP A 493 7.28 3.34 17.35
CA ASP A 493 5.95 3.95 17.21
C ASP A 493 5.96 5.16 16.26
N VAL A 494 7.11 5.84 16.09
CA VAL A 494 7.18 7.09 15.32
C VAL A 494 7.08 6.89 13.81
N ILE A 495 7.55 5.74 13.31
CA ILE A 495 7.51 5.39 11.89
C ILE A 495 6.08 5.00 11.47
N ALA A 496 5.24 4.55 12.40
CA ALA A 496 3.83 4.26 12.14
C ALA A 496 3.01 5.53 11.82
N GLU A 497 3.33 6.66 12.47
CA GLU A 497 2.69 7.97 12.18
C GLU A 497 3.11 8.60 10.84
N LEU A 498 4.14 8.05 10.19
CA LEU A 498 4.60 8.46 8.86
C LEU A 498 4.06 7.60 7.72
N SER A 499 3.22 6.60 8.04
CA SER A 499 2.58 5.71 7.08
C SER A 499 1.35 6.37 6.43
N PHE A 500 1.02 5.98 5.18
CA PHE A 500 -0.16 6.46 4.48
C PHE A 500 -1.49 6.16 5.19
N ASP A 501 -1.49 5.20 6.12
CA ASP A 501 -2.67 4.90 6.93
C ASP A 501 -3.06 6.06 7.85
N GLU A 502 -2.15 7.01 8.10
CA GLU A 502 -2.40 8.22 8.89
C GLU A 502 -2.68 9.48 8.04
N LEU A 503 -2.76 9.32 6.72
CA LEU A 503 -3.25 10.35 5.79
C LEU A 503 -4.62 9.96 5.26
N VAL A 504 -5.51 10.95 5.13
CA VAL A 504 -6.83 10.79 4.52
C VAL A 504 -6.82 11.42 3.14
N TYR A 505 -7.12 10.63 2.11
CA TYR A 505 -7.38 11.12 0.77
C TYR A 505 -8.65 11.97 0.75
N VAL A 506 -8.54 13.19 0.27
CA VAL A 506 -9.65 14.12 0.08
C VAL A 506 -9.77 14.36 -1.42
N GLU A 507 -10.90 13.93 -2.01
CA GLU A 507 -11.20 14.03 -3.45
C GLU A 507 -11.21 15.48 -3.98
N GLY A 508 -11.25 16.48 -3.09
CA GLY A 508 -11.44 17.88 -3.48
C GLY A 508 -12.86 18.12 -3.97
N GLY A 509 -13.07 19.21 -4.70
CA GLY A 509 -14.38 19.69 -5.15
C GLY A 509 -14.72 21.08 -4.65
N THR A 510 -15.94 21.53 -4.90
CA THR A 510 -16.37 22.90 -4.60
C THR A 510 -17.20 22.94 -3.34
N PHE A 511 -16.94 23.91 -2.44
CA PHE A 511 -17.75 24.15 -1.25
C PHE A 511 -17.88 25.65 -0.96
N LEU A 512 -18.86 25.99 -0.12
CA LEU A 512 -18.99 27.32 0.44
C LEU A 512 -18.14 27.44 1.72
N MET A 513 -17.09 28.23 1.64
CA MET A 513 -16.17 28.52 2.74
C MET A 513 -16.63 29.72 3.55
N GLY A 514 -16.46 29.67 4.87
CA GLY A 514 -16.84 30.72 5.81
C GLY A 514 -18.24 30.57 6.39
N ALA A 515 -18.62 31.53 7.23
CA ALA A 515 -19.93 31.67 7.85
C ALA A 515 -20.34 33.13 7.91
N GLN A 516 -21.64 33.37 8.03
CA GLN A 516 -22.18 34.71 8.12
C GLN A 516 -23.28 34.81 9.19
N ASN A 517 -23.28 35.92 9.92
CA ASN A 517 -24.20 36.20 11.02
C ASN A 517 -25.37 37.11 10.60
N ASP A 518 -25.38 37.54 9.34
CA ASP A 518 -26.45 38.35 8.78
C ASP A 518 -27.64 37.47 8.40
N TYR A 519 -28.68 37.60 9.20
CA TYR A 519 -30.00 37.13 8.80
C TYR A 519 -30.52 38.10 7.72
N GLU A 520 -30.40 37.73 6.44
CA GLU A 520 -31.15 38.40 5.36
C GLU A 520 -32.49 37.67 5.17
N PRO A 521 -33.62 38.21 5.65
CA PRO A 521 -34.92 37.67 5.29
C PRO A 521 -35.22 38.01 3.83
N GLU A 522 -35.15 37.01 2.95
CA GLU A 522 -35.67 37.14 1.59
C GLU A 522 -37.22 37.12 1.65
N TYR A 523 -37.86 38.26 1.40
CA TYR A 523 -39.32 38.36 1.34
C TYR A 523 -39.82 38.08 -0.08
N ASP A 524 -40.32 36.87 -0.32
CA ASP A 524 -41.25 36.56 -1.42
C ASP A 524 -42.62 37.22 -1.15
N TRP A 525 -43.27 37.75 -2.21
CA TRP A 525 -44.62 38.32 -2.19
C TRP A 525 -45.73 37.40 -1.64
N GLN A 526 -45.46 36.11 -1.41
CA GLN A 526 -46.41 35.13 -0.89
C GLN A 526 -46.30 34.83 0.61
N GLY A 527 -45.31 35.36 1.32
CA GLY A 527 -45.21 35.18 2.77
C GLY A 527 -44.80 33.77 3.21
N VAL A 528 -43.57 33.68 3.73
CA VAL A 528 -42.93 32.57 4.45
C VAL A 528 -42.44 31.38 3.61
N GLN A 529 -41.16 31.46 3.21
CA GLN A 529 -40.16 30.46 3.62
C GLN A 529 -38.89 31.18 4.06
N SER A 530 -38.47 30.93 5.30
CA SER A 530 -37.20 31.43 5.84
C SER A 530 -36.04 30.62 5.26
N SER A 531 -35.48 31.02 4.12
CA SER A 531 -34.14 30.55 3.76
C SER A 531 -33.15 31.19 4.73
N ARG A 532 -32.62 30.41 5.67
CA ARG A 532 -31.42 30.84 6.41
C ARG A 532 -30.34 31.14 5.36
N SER A 533 -29.59 32.23 5.55
CA SER A 533 -28.42 32.53 4.74
C SER A 533 -27.52 31.28 4.65
N LEU A 534 -26.94 31.00 3.48
CA LEU A 534 -26.02 29.86 3.32
C LEU A 534 -24.90 29.96 4.36
N ASN A 535 -24.57 28.85 5.03
CA ASN A 535 -23.65 28.82 6.19
C ASN A 535 -23.98 29.85 7.30
N TYR A 536 -25.26 30.08 7.58
CA TYR A 536 -25.67 30.96 8.69
C TYR A 536 -25.20 30.43 10.04
N ASP A 537 -24.46 31.26 10.76
CA ASP A 537 -24.07 31.05 12.15
C ASP A 537 -24.24 32.35 12.93
N ALA A 538 -25.17 32.34 13.89
CA ALA A 538 -25.53 33.51 14.69
C ALA A 538 -24.36 34.06 15.54
N ILE A 539 -23.31 33.28 15.73
CA ILE A 539 -22.11 33.66 16.47
C ILE A 539 -20.85 33.69 15.58
N ALA A 540 -21.00 33.72 14.26
CA ALA A 540 -19.89 33.96 13.34
C ALA A 540 -19.27 35.34 13.60
N ASN A 541 -17.94 35.39 13.66
CA ASN A 541 -17.19 36.63 13.72
C ASN A 541 -17.10 37.27 12.34
N ASP A 542 -16.88 38.60 12.29
CA ASP A 542 -16.76 39.35 11.04
C ASP A 542 -15.71 38.77 10.09
N ASN A 543 -14.62 38.20 10.62
CA ASN A 543 -13.54 37.64 9.82
C ASN A 543 -13.86 36.26 9.21
N GLU A 544 -14.98 35.62 9.58
CA GLU A 544 -15.48 34.37 9.00
C GLU A 544 -16.29 34.62 7.71
N SER A 545 -16.55 35.90 7.40
CA SER A 545 -17.37 36.38 6.29
C SER A 545 -16.53 37.13 5.24
N PRO A 546 -17.02 37.28 3.98
CA PRO A 546 -18.24 36.67 3.44
C PRO A 546 -18.09 35.18 3.16
N VAL A 547 -19.22 34.48 3.10
CA VAL A 547 -19.29 33.13 2.53
C VAL A 547 -18.98 33.20 1.03
N HIS A 548 -18.13 32.32 0.53
CA HIS A 548 -17.67 32.33 -0.86
C HIS A 548 -17.37 30.93 -1.39
N GLU A 549 -17.41 30.76 -2.72
CA GLU A 549 -17.14 29.48 -3.38
C GLU A 549 -15.64 29.20 -3.45
N VAL A 550 -15.22 28.01 -3.04
CA VAL A 550 -13.85 27.52 -3.17
C VAL A 550 -13.84 26.14 -3.80
N THR A 551 -13.06 25.97 -4.87
CA THR A 551 -12.81 24.67 -5.51
C THR A 551 -11.41 24.18 -5.18
N LEU A 552 -11.32 22.97 -4.65
CA LEU A 552 -10.05 22.31 -4.32
C LEU A 552 -9.77 21.13 -5.26
N SER A 553 -8.51 20.95 -5.64
CA SER A 553 -8.00 19.72 -6.23
C SER A 553 -7.87 18.62 -5.17
N PRO A 554 -7.74 17.34 -5.55
CA PRO A 554 -7.45 16.27 -4.60
C PRO A 554 -6.14 16.49 -3.82
N TYR A 555 -6.13 16.09 -2.55
CA TYR A 555 -4.96 16.18 -1.67
C TYR A 555 -5.08 15.14 -0.53
N TYR A 556 -3.98 14.90 0.17
CA TYR A 556 -3.96 14.18 1.43
C TYR A 556 -3.86 15.15 2.61
N ILE A 557 -4.55 14.83 3.70
CA ILE A 557 -4.43 15.56 4.98
C ILE A 557 -4.32 14.56 6.14
N GLY A 558 -3.51 14.89 7.14
CA GLY A 558 -3.30 14.05 8.32
C GLY A 558 -4.61 13.71 9.01
N ARG A 559 -4.79 12.42 9.34
CA ARG A 559 -5.93 11.90 10.11
C ARG A 559 -6.02 12.55 11.49
N TYR A 560 -4.87 12.76 12.11
CA TYR A 560 -4.68 13.38 13.40
C TYR A 560 -3.82 14.66 13.32
N GLU A 561 -3.77 15.39 14.42
CA GLU A 561 -2.72 16.38 14.69
C GLU A 561 -1.35 15.66 14.77
N VAL A 562 -0.26 16.34 14.39
CA VAL A 562 1.10 15.79 14.58
C VAL A 562 1.34 15.59 16.07
N THR A 563 1.76 14.38 16.45
CA THR A 563 1.93 14.05 17.86
C THR A 563 3.29 14.51 18.41
N GLN A 564 3.41 14.52 19.73
CA GLN A 564 4.66 14.83 20.43
C GLN A 564 5.77 13.86 20.03
N GLN A 565 5.43 12.59 19.81
CA GLN A 565 6.41 11.58 19.42
C GLN A 565 6.97 11.86 18.01
N LEU A 566 6.10 12.11 17.03
CA LEU A 566 6.52 12.45 15.67
C LEU A 566 7.31 13.76 15.62
N TRP A 567 6.90 14.77 16.39
CA TRP A 567 7.67 15.99 16.54
C TRP A 567 9.09 15.72 17.06
N GLU A 568 9.20 15.01 18.18
CA GLU A 568 10.48 14.75 18.84
C GLU A 568 11.41 13.95 17.95
N TYR A 569 10.91 12.94 17.24
CA TYR A 569 11.69 12.16 16.30
C TYR A 569 12.28 13.00 15.17
N VAL A 570 11.42 13.71 14.42
CA VAL A 570 11.87 14.50 13.26
C VAL A 570 12.86 15.59 13.70
N MET A 571 12.59 16.24 14.84
CA MET A 571 13.42 17.34 15.32
C MET A 571 14.74 16.88 15.96
N ASN A 572 14.78 15.69 16.57
CA ASN A 572 16.00 15.08 17.08
C ASN A 572 16.76 14.22 16.07
N TYR A 573 16.19 13.97 14.90
CA TYR A 573 16.85 13.15 13.89
C TYR A 573 18.22 13.77 13.51
N GLU A 574 19.28 13.08 13.92
CA GLU A 574 20.68 13.34 13.54
C GLU A 574 21.10 12.22 12.59
N GLY A 575 21.30 12.56 11.31
CA GLY A 575 21.55 11.55 10.28
C GLY A 575 21.92 12.15 8.93
N THR A 576 22.36 11.28 8.01
CA THR A 576 22.55 11.61 6.60
C THR A 576 21.30 11.26 5.83
N THR A 577 20.88 12.16 4.94
CA THR A 577 19.68 11.95 4.13
C THR A 577 19.99 11.13 2.88
N PRO A 578 18.97 10.70 2.11
CA PRO A 578 19.20 9.87 0.92
C PRO A 578 20.13 10.49 -0.14
N ASP A 579 20.25 11.83 -0.15
CA ASP A 579 21.19 12.59 -1.00
C ASP A 579 22.57 12.85 -0.35
N GLY A 580 22.84 12.28 0.83
CA GLY A 580 24.10 12.37 1.56
C GLY A 580 24.30 13.62 2.42
N SER A 581 23.29 14.48 2.58
CA SER A 581 23.45 15.73 3.33
C SER A 581 23.12 15.58 4.83
N MET A 582 24.01 16.09 5.69
CA MET A 582 23.89 15.99 7.16
C MET A 582 22.72 16.81 7.71
N LEU A 583 21.92 16.20 8.59
CA LEU A 583 20.99 16.87 9.49
C LEU A 583 21.58 16.85 10.91
N VAL A 584 21.68 18.03 11.55
CA VAL A 584 22.19 18.20 12.94
C VAL A 584 21.03 18.72 13.79
N ALA A 585 20.83 18.25 15.03
CA ALA A 585 19.71 18.70 15.88
C ALA A 585 19.63 20.24 16.00
N VAL A 586 18.41 20.78 16.03
CA VAL A 586 18.20 22.24 16.15
C VAL A 586 18.21 22.64 17.62
N GLY A 587 19.21 23.41 18.07
CA GLY A 587 19.22 23.99 19.42
C GLY A 587 19.64 23.03 20.54
N ASN A 588 19.07 23.17 21.75
CA ASN A 588 19.37 22.35 22.94
C ASN A 588 18.37 21.18 23.16
N GLY A 589 17.73 20.68 22.10
CA GLY A 589 16.72 19.60 22.13
C GLY A 589 15.62 19.78 21.08
N PRO A 590 14.62 18.88 21.01
CA PRO A 590 13.63 18.86 19.91
C PRO A 590 12.64 20.04 19.94
N TRP A 591 12.55 20.72 21.07
CA TRP A 591 11.65 21.85 21.30
C TRP A 591 12.47 23.14 21.37
N LEU A 592 12.33 24.00 20.36
CA LEU A 592 12.98 25.32 20.35
C LEU A 592 12.38 26.28 21.39
N GLY A 593 11.14 26.01 21.83
CA GLY A 593 10.43 26.74 22.88
C GLY A 593 10.36 26.01 24.21
N SER A 594 9.20 26.09 24.86
CA SER A 594 8.91 25.29 26.05
C SER A 594 8.56 23.86 25.66
N GLN A 595 9.01 22.88 26.45
CA GLN A 595 8.67 21.47 26.24
C GLN A 595 7.25 21.16 26.75
N PRO A 596 6.57 20.14 26.19
CA PRO A 596 5.34 19.62 26.75
C PRO A 596 5.48 19.20 28.21
N SER A 597 4.43 19.42 29.00
CA SER A 597 4.37 19.08 30.42
C SER A 597 3.09 18.33 30.78
N THR A 598 3.16 17.55 31.85
CA THR A 598 2.00 16.80 32.35
C THR A 598 0.83 17.69 32.76
N THR A 599 1.08 18.99 33.02
CA THR A 599 0.05 19.98 33.31
C THR A 599 -0.88 20.25 32.13
N TYR A 600 -0.34 20.23 30.90
CA TYR A 600 -1.09 20.60 29.69
C TYR A 600 -1.25 19.45 28.70
N GLY A 601 -0.80 18.25 29.06
CA GLY A 601 -0.85 17.04 28.24
C GLY A 601 0.55 16.66 27.78
N LYS A 602 0.99 15.45 28.13
CA LYS A 602 2.31 14.94 27.73
C LYS A 602 2.21 13.44 27.54
N GLY A 603 2.79 12.98 26.44
CA GLY A 603 2.86 11.58 26.07
C GLY A 603 2.87 11.45 24.56
N ASP A 604 3.29 10.29 24.09
CA ASP A 604 3.67 10.06 22.69
C ASP A 604 2.52 10.39 21.73
N THR A 605 1.31 9.97 22.06
CA THR A 605 0.10 10.16 21.24
C THR A 605 -0.63 11.49 21.46
N TYR A 606 -0.09 12.39 22.28
CA TYR A 606 -0.68 13.73 22.48
C TYR A 606 -0.26 14.65 21.32
N PRO A 607 -1.07 15.66 20.96
CA PRO A 607 -0.66 16.62 19.94
C PRO A 607 0.59 17.40 20.38
N ALA A 608 1.50 17.62 19.44
CA ALA A 608 2.62 18.53 19.61
C ALA A 608 2.10 19.96 19.84
N TYR A 609 2.60 20.62 20.89
CA TYR A 609 2.29 22.01 21.18
C TYR A 609 3.52 22.77 21.66
N TYR A 610 3.42 24.10 21.78
CA TYR A 610 4.57 25.00 21.87
C TYR A 610 5.44 24.98 20.60
N VAL A 611 4.82 24.69 19.46
CA VAL A 611 5.45 24.76 18.14
C VAL A 611 4.97 26.02 17.42
N SER A 612 5.89 26.76 16.83
CA SER A 612 5.58 27.94 16.03
C SER A 612 5.50 27.59 14.55
N TYR A 613 4.87 28.46 13.75
CA TYR A 613 4.85 28.29 12.29
C TYR A 613 6.28 28.23 11.73
N ASP A 614 7.17 29.10 12.24
CA ASP A 614 8.58 29.14 11.81
C ASP A 614 9.30 27.82 12.17
N ASP A 615 9.03 27.23 13.35
CA ASP A 615 9.60 25.93 13.70
C ASP A 615 9.19 24.84 12.69
N ILE A 616 7.92 24.87 12.30
CA ILE A 616 7.35 23.87 11.40
C ILE A 616 7.94 24.01 10.00
N VAL A 617 7.96 25.22 9.44
CA VAL A 617 8.35 25.46 8.04
C VAL A 617 9.86 25.49 7.85
N ASP A 618 10.62 26.03 8.79
CA ASP A 618 12.07 26.20 8.62
C ASP A 618 12.86 24.95 9.04
N TYR A 619 12.30 24.11 9.90
CA TYR A 619 13.00 22.95 10.46
C TYR A 619 12.25 21.64 10.30
N PHE A 620 11.02 21.53 10.80
CA PHE A 620 10.30 20.26 10.84
C PHE A 620 9.99 19.72 9.44
N LEU A 621 9.31 20.49 8.59
CA LEU A 621 8.90 20.07 7.25
C LEU A 621 10.09 19.74 6.33
N PRO A 622 11.16 20.57 6.26
CA PRO A 622 12.35 20.21 5.49
C PRO A 622 12.98 18.90 5.96
N ARG A 623 13.07 18.66 7.26
CA ARG A 623 13.60 17.40 7.80
C ARG A 623 12.71 16.23 7.45
N LEU A 624 11.42 16.36 7.70
CA LEU A 624 10.43 15.34 7.41
C LEU A 624 10.45 14.92 5.94
N ASN A 625 10.42 15.90 5.02
CA ASN A 625 10.47 15.65 3.58
C ASN A 625 11.75 14.95 3.15
N LYS A 626 12.85 15.23 3.84
CA LYS A 626 14.16 14.67 3.55
C LYS A 626 14.36 13.28 4.13
N ILE A 627 13.76 12.99 5.29
CA ILE A 627 13.69 11.65 5.90
C ILE A 627 12.81 10.74 5.05
N THR A 628 11.66 11.26 4.60
CA THR A 628 10.62 10.45 3.91
C THR A 628 10.76 10.42 2.39
N GLY A 629 11.49 11.35 1.79
CA GLY A 629 11.52 11.54 0.33
C GLY A 629 10.23 12.12 -0.26
N ARG A 630 9.28 12.56 0.57
CA ARG A 630 7.97 13.08 0.15
C ARG A 630 7.89 14.61 0.26
N THR A 631 6.82 15.18 -0.29
CA THR A 631 6.54 16.62 -0.18
C THR A 631 5.37 16.92 0.77
N PHE A 632 5.62 16.84 2.08
CA PHE A 632 4.70 17.32 3.10
C PHE A 632 4.75 18.84 3.24
N ARG A 633 3.61 19.40 3.65
CA ARG A 633 3.36 20.82 3.89
C ARG A 633 2.29 21.01 4.97
N LEU A 634 2.07 22.26 5.38
CA LEU A 634 0.84 22.63 6.09
C LEU A 634 -0.35 22.67 5.11
N PRO A 635 -1.57 22.36 5.56
CA PRO A 635 -2.76 22.59 4.76
C PRO A 635 -2.96 24.09 4.53
N THR A 636 -3.57 24.45 3.40
CA THR A 636 -4.18 25.76 3.25
C THR A 636 -5.39 25.89 4.18
N GLU A 637 -5.78 27.10 4.52
CA GLU A 637 -6.98 27.37 5.32
C GLU A 637 -8.23 26.76 4.67
N ALA A 638 -8.30 26.81 3.33
CA ALA A 638 -9.40 26.25 2.57
C ALA A 638 -9.42 24.71 2.60
N GLU A 639 -8.26 24.07 2.41
CA GLU A 639 -8.13 22.61 2.55
C GLU A 639 -8.50 22.16 3.96
N TRP A 640 -8.10 22.91 4.98
CA TRP A 640 -8.45 22.59 6.36
C TRP A 640 -9.96 22.68 6.58
N GLU A 641 -10.61 23.76 6.14
CA GLU A 641 -12.06 23.93 6.35
C GLU A 641 -12.87 22.90 5.55
N TYR A 642 -12.51 22.65 4.29
CA TYR A 642 -13.16 21.65 3.45
C TYR A 642 -13.09 20.26 4.10
N ALA A 643 -11.90 19.90 4.59
CA ALA A 643 -11.67 18.66 5.30
C ALA A 643 -12.48 18.59 6.61
N ALA A 644 -12.51 19.66 7.41
CA ALA A 644 -13.27 19.73 8.66
C ALA A 644 -14.78 19.54 8.45
N ARG A 645 -15.31 20.06 7.34
CA ARG A 645 -16.71 19.92 6.92
C ARG A 645 -17.08 18.51 6.45
N GLY A 646 -16.09 17.66 6.15
CA GLY A 646 -16.30 16.30 5.68
C GLY A 646 -16.27 16.13 4.15
N GLY A 647 -15.87 17.16 3.41
CA GLY A 647 -15.68 17.11 1.94
C GLY A 647 -16.85 16.50 1.17
N GLN A 648 -16.56 15.72 0.12
CA GLN A 648 -17.60 15.04 -0.67
C GLN A 648 -18.35 13.93 0.10
N LYS A 649 -17.81 13.46 1.23
CA LYS A 649 -18.46 12.41 2.05
C LYS A 649 -19.55 12.97 2.95
N ASP A 650 -19.54 14.28 3.22
CA ASP A 650 -20.63 14.96 3.90
C ASP A 650 -21.68 15.47 2.90
N GLU A 651 -22.95 15.13 3.14
CA GLU A 651 -24.04 15.45 2.24
C GLU A 651 -24.23 16.97 2.09
N TYR A 652 -24.09 17.74 3.17
CA TYR A 652 -24.26 19.19 3.12
C TYR A 652 -23.18 19.81 2.23
N THR A 653 -21.92 19.47 2.49
CA THR A 653 -20.75 19.98 1.76
C THR A 653 -20.78 19.60 0.28
N ARG A 654 -21.16 18.36 -0.05
CA ARG A 654 -21.32 17.89 -1.44
C ARG A 654 -22.45 18.58 -2.20
N THR A 655 -23.53 18.97 -1.52
CA THR A 655 -24.74 19.50 -2.19
C THR A 655 -24.87 21.03 -2.12
N HIS A 656 -24.18 21.70 -1.21
CA HIS A 656 -24.17 23.17 -1.05
C HIS A 656 -22.85 23.76 -1.54
N THR A 657 -22.67 23.70 -2.86
CA THR A 657 -21.43 24.10 -3.53
C THR A 657 -21.53 25.46 -4.23
N SER A 658 -22.72 26.06 -4.30
CA SER A 658 -22.92 27.35 -4.95
C SER A 658 -23.74 28.34 -4.13
N MET A 659 -23.42 29.63 -4.27
CA MET A 659 -24.19 30.75 -3.70
C MET A 659 -25.61 30.86 -4.27
N THR A 660 -25.87 30.21 -5.41
CA THR A 660 -27.20 30.16 -6.04
C THR A 660 -27.91 28.86 -5.60
N PRO A 661 -28.94 28.91 -4.74
CA PRO A 661 -29.60 27.70 -4.25
C PRO A 661 -30.24 26.93 -5.40
N THR A 662 -29.96 25.63 -5.49
CA THR A 662 -30.75 24.69 -6.29
C THR A 662 -31.72 23.96 -5.37
N THR A 663 -32.93 23.65 -5.83
CA THR A 663 -34.03 23.10 -5.00
C THR A 663 -33.81 21.65 -4.52
N ALA A 664 -32.58 21.13 -4.51
CA ALA A 664 -32.29 19.71 -4.35
C ALA A 664 -31.38 19.35 -3.15
N SER A 665 -30.98 20.30 -2.30
CA SER A 665 -30.04 20.02 -1.21
C SER A 665 -30.76 19.63 0.11
N THR A 666 -30.48 18.42 0.62
CA THR A 666 -31.15 17.83 1.80
C THR A 666 -30.25 17.63 3.04
N GLY A 667 -28.99 18.08 3.00
CA GLY A 667 -28.02 17.91 4.09
C GLY A 667 -28.19 18.89 5.27
N THR A 668 -27.59 18.55 6.41
CA THR A 668 -27.53 19.41 7.62
C THR A 668 -26.12 19.97 7.80
N TYR A 669 -26.00 21.29 7.94
CA TYR A 669 -24.75 21.94 8.33
C TYR A 669 -24.40 21.59 9.79
N TYR A 670 -23.21 21.02 10.02
CA TYR A 670 -22.67 20.81 11.36
C TYR A 670 -21.86 22.01 11.82
N CYS A 671 -22.03 22.43 13.08
CA CYS A 671 -21.21 23.49 13.68
C CYS A 671 -19.79 23.02 14.04
N TYR A 672 -19.63 21.74 14.34
CA TYR A 672 -18.37 21.09 14.71
C TYR A 672 -18.13 19.91 13.76
N ALA A 673 -16.87 19.54 13.55
CA ALA A 673 -16.50 18.51 12.58
C ALA A 673 -17.16 17.16 12.91
N GLY A 674 -18.18 16.80 12.14
CA GLY A 674 -18.93 15.54 12.29
C GLY A 674 -20.14 15.56 13.22
N SER A 675 -20.40 16.63 14.00
CA SER A 675 -21.56 16.70 14.90
C SER A 675 -21.96 18.13 15.26
N ASN A 676 -23.22 18.30 15.68
CA ASN A 676 -23.69 19.52 16.36
C ASN A 676 -23.51 19.46 17.89
N ASN A 677 -23.06 18.32 18.42
CA ASN A 677 -22.73 18.13 19.82
C ASN A 677 -21.20 18.15 20.00
N LEU A 678 -20.68 19.24 20.56
CA LEU A 678 -19.24 19.44 20.74
C LEU A 678 -18.58 18.33 21.56
N ASP A 679 -19.25 17.78 22.57
CA ASP A 679 -18.64 16.79 23.47
C ASP A 679 -18.41 15.42 22.79
N GLU A 680 -19.09 15.12 21.69
CA GLU A 680 -18.90 13.89 20.91
C GLU A 680 -17.61 13.93 20.08
N VAL A 681 -17.25 15.11 19.57
CA VAL A 681 -16.22 15.29 18.54
C VAL A 681 -14.99 16.06 19.02
N ALA A 682 -15.01 16.59 20.25
CA ALA A 682 -13.95 17.49 20.71
C ALA A 682 -13.54 17.33 22.16
N TRP A 683 -12.23 17.52 22.39
CA TRP A 683 -11.71 17.94 23.68
C TRP A 683 -11.77 19.47 23.78
N ASN A 684 -12.55 19.99 24.74
CA ASN A 684 -12.83 21.41 24.94
C ASN A 684 -12.74 21.78 26.43
N SER A 685 -12.87 23.07 26.79
CA SER A 685 -12.69 23.51 28.20
C SER A 685 -13.64 22.86 29.20
N GLY A 686 -14.80 22.38 28.75
CA GLY A 686 -15.81 21.73 29.59
C GLY A 686 -15.50 20.26 29.89
N ASN A 687 -14.73 19.56 29.05
CA ASN A 687 -14.51 18.12 29.17
C ASN A 687 -13.04 17.68 29.20
N SER A 688 -12.09 18.58 28.90
CA SER A 688 -10.67 18.24 28.75
C SER A 688 -9.91 18.12 30.07
N GLY A 689 -10.46 18.58 31.19
CA GLY A 689 -9.72 18.65 32.44
C GLY A 689 -8.54 19.64 32.39
N SER A 690 -8.63 20.67 31.53
CA SER A 690 -7.60 21.71 31.36
C SER A 690 -6.26 21.24 30.77
N LYS A 691 -6.31 20.29 29.84
CA LYS A 691 -5.13 19.80 29.08
C LYS A 691 -5.54 19.21 27.73
N SER A 692 -4.58 19.03 26.81
CA SER A 692 -4.81 18.19 25.62
C SER A 692 -4.94 16.72 26.02
N HIS A 693 -5.39 15.90 25.08
CA HIS A 693 -5.55 14.45 25.19
C HIS A 693 -4.89 13.75 24.01
N PRO A 694 -4.67 12.42 24.11
CA PRO A 694 -4.26 11.63 22.96
C PRO A 694 -5.19 11.86 21.77
N VAL A 695 -4.60 11.97 20.58
CA VAL A 695 -5.35 12.13 19.33
C VAL A 695 -6.30 10.94 19.09
N GLY A 696 -7.39 11.17 18.37
CA GLY A 696 -8.29 10.11 17.92
C GLY A 696 -9.26 9.55 18.96
N GLN A 697 -9.36 10.16 20.15
CA GLN A 697 -10.23 9.68 21.24
C GLN A 697 -11.68 10.16 21.17
N LYS A 698 -12.00 11.05 20.23
CA LYS A 698 -13.35 11.55 19.96
C LYS A 698 -13.88 11.03 18.63
N ALA A 699 -15.16 11.23 18.34
CA ALA A 699 -15.73 10.76 17.07
C ALA A 699 -15.13 11.55 15.88
N PRO A 700 -14.79 10.88 14.76
CA PRO A 700 -14.30 11.55 13.57
C PRO A 700 -15.45 12.18 12.76
N ASN A 701 -15.10 13.03 11.79
CA ASN A 701 -16.05 13.51 10.78
C ASN A 701 -16.26 12.51 9.64
N ALA A 702 -17.05 12.87 8.62
CA ALA A 702 -17.40 11.99 7.50
C ALA A 702 -16.19 11.51 6.66
N LEU A 703 -15.05 12.21 6.70
CA LEU A 703 -13.81 11.79 6.04
C LEU A 703 -12.99 10.81 6.88
N GLY A 704 -13.32 10.61 8.16
CA GLY A 704 -12.50 9.87 9.11
C GLY A 704 -11.42 10.74 9.77
N LEU A 705 -11.56 12.08 9.76
CA LEU A 705 -10.63 13.00 10.42
C LEU A 705 -11.05 13.26 11.86
N TYR A 706 -10.07 13.25 12.75
CA TYR A 706 -10.27 13.41 14.19
C TYR A 706 -9.77 14.77 14.67
N ASP A 707 -10.32 15.22 15.80
CA ASP A 707 -9.88 16.41 16.55
C ASP A 707 -9.94 17.74 15.77
N MET A 708 -10.62 17.77 14.63
CA MET A 708 -10.85 18.97 13.79
C MET A 708 -11.72 20.05 14.49
N SER A 709 -12.09 19.89 15.76
CA SER A 709 -12.91 20.83 16.54
C SER A 709 -12.51 20.87 18.02
N GLY A 710 -11.23 20.73 18.37
CA GLY A 710 -10.77 20.80 19.75
C GLY A 710 -9.34 20.30 19.88
N ASN A 711 -8.98 19.80 21.05
CA ASN A 711 -7.64 19.30 21.37
C ASN A 711 -6.55 20.38 21.22
N ALA A 712 -5.99 20.64 20.04
CA ALA A 712 -5.09 21.77 19.77
C ALA A 712 -5.55 22.60 18.56
N GLN A 713 -5.27 23.91 18.61
CA GLN A 713 -5.44 24.76 17.44
C GLN A 713 -4.36 24.46 16.42
N GLU A 714 -4.70 24.49 15.15
CA GLU A 714 -3.80 23.99 14.10
C GLU A 714 -3.34 25.10 13.16
N TRP A 715 -2.02 25.20 12.98
CA TRP A 715 -1.42 26.08 11.98
C TRP A 715 -1.85 25.72 10.55
N CYS A 716 -2.19 26.74 9.77
CA CYS A 716 -2.36 26.65 8.31
C CYS A 716 -1.28 27.47 7.59
N ASN A 717 -1.07 27.17 6.31
CA ASN A 717 -0.05 27.84 5.50
C ASN A 717 -0.35 29.34 5.26
N ASP A 718 -1.63 29.72 5.26
CA ASP A 718 -2.12 31.03 4.84
C ASP A 718 -1.72 32.17 5.79
N TRP A 719 -1.38 33.31 5.21
CA TRP A 719 -1.34 34.59 5.90
C TRP A 719 -2.76 35.12 6.16
N TYR A 720 -3.00 35.64 7.35
CA TYR A 720 -4.31 36.18 7.71
C TYR A 720 -4.69 37.38 6.83
N SER A 721 -5.87 37.28 6.22
CA SER A 721 -6.59 38.37 5.57
C SER A 721 -8.10 38.11 5.60
N GLY A 722 -8.89 39.16 5.37
CA GLY A 722 -10.34 39.03 5.20
C GLY A 722 -10.68 38.24 3.95
N TYR A 723 -11.78 37.49 3.97
CA TYR A 723 -12.23 36.75 2.80
C TYR A 723 -12.67 37.67 1.66
N SER A 724 -12.54 37.18 0.44
CA SER A 724 -13.11 37.79 -0.76
C SER A 724 -14.42 37.10 -1.10
N SER A 725 -15.40 37.83 -1.63
CA SER A 725 -16.63 37.23 -2.16
C SER A 725 -16.45 36.55 -3.53
N SER A 726 -15.26 36.65 -4.15
CA SER A 726 -15.01 36.06 -5.46
C SER A 726 -14.73 34.55 -5.35
N PRO A 727 -15.25 33.71 -6.26
CA PRO A 727 -14.90 32.30 -6.32
C PRO A 727 -13.39 32.08 -6.48
N GLN A 728 -12.86 31.06 -5.81
CA GLN A 728 -11.43 30.75 -5.80
C GLN A 728 -11.16 29.28 -6.15
N THR A 729 -10.00 28.99 -6.72
CA THR A 729 -9.52 27.63 -6.96
C THR A 729 -8.16 27.44 -6.30
N ASN A 730 -8.04 26.43 -5.43
CA ASN A 730 -6.84 26.13 -4.63
C ASN A 730 -6.21 27.38 -3.97
N PRO A 731 -6.98 28.21 -3.24
CA PRO A 731 -6.46 29.45 -2.66
C PRO A 731 -5.33 29.15 -1.68
N GLN A 732 -4.25 29.94 -1.76
CA GLN A 732 -3.04 29.83 -0.92
C GLN A 732 -2.92 30.99 0.10
N GLY A 733 -3.97 31.81 0.20
CA GLY A 733 -3.95 33.07 0.94
C GLY A 733 -3.11 34.15 0.24
N PRO A 734 -2.92 35.31 0.89
CA PRO A 734 -2.07 36.38 0.37
C PRO A 734 -0.59 36.00 0.48
N THR A 735 0.26 36.59 -0.36
CA THR A 735 1.70 36.27 -0.43
C THR A 735 2.52 36.73 0.79
N GLY A 736 1.92 37.50 1.70
CA GLY A 736 2.58 38.04 2.90
C GLY A 736 1.57 38.63 3.90
N GLY A 737 1.97 38.73 5.17
CA GLY A 737 1.15 39.28 6.24
C GLY A 737 1.90 39.38 7.56
N ASN A 738 1.20 39.79 8.62
CA ASN A 738 1.77 39.90 9.98
C ASN A 738 1.44 38.68 10.86
N SER A 739 0.50 37.84 10.45
CA SER A 739 0.01 36.72 11.25
C SER A 739 -0.45 35.58 10.35
N LYS A 740 -0.26 34.34 10.80
CA LYS A 740 -0.68 33.11 10.12
C LYS A 740 -1.99 32.60 10.72
N ILE A 741 -2.74 31.85 9.91
CA ILE A 741 -4.04 31.29 10.28
C ILE A 741 -3.91 30.13 11.28
N LEU A 742 -4.87 30.07 12.20
CA LEU A 742 -5.13 28.95 13.11
C LEU A 742 -6.59 28.48 12.98
N ARG A 743 -6.81 27.17 12.97
CA ARG A 743 -8.15 26.55 12.88
C ARG A 743 -8.40 25.55 14.03
N GLY A 744 -9.60 24.98 14.12
CA GLY A 744 -9.95 23.86 15.00
C GLY A 744 -10.34 24.19 16.46
N GLY A 745 -9.81 25.28 17.04
CA GLY A 745 -9.98 25.52 18.48
C GLY A 745 -9.12 24.56 19.30
N ALA A 746 -9.23 24.56 20.63
CA ALA A 746 -8.35 23.76 21.47
C ALA A 746 -9.02 23.34 22.78
N TRP A 747 -8.35 22.48 23.55
CA TRP A 747 -8.80 21.93 24.83
C TRP A 747 -9.22 22.96 25.88
N ASN A 748 -8.82 24.23 25.73
CA ASN A 748 -9.09 25.32 26.67
C ASN A 748 -10.19 26.29 26.21
N SER A 749 -10.92 25.98 25.13
CA SER A 749 -11.99 26.84 24.61
C SER A 749 -13.20 26.03 24.13
N VAL A 750 -14.37 26.66 24.17
CA VAL A 750 -15.61 26.20 23.52
C VAL A 750 -15.97 27.14 22.37
N SER A 751 -15.77 28.45 22.53
CA SER A 751 -16.17 29.45 21.53
C SER A 751 -15.37 29.40 20.23
N TYR A 752 -14.22 28.73 20.23
CA TYR A 752 -13.26 28.70 19.12
C TYR A 752 -13.22 27.36 18.37
N THR A 753 -14.05 26.39 18.74
CA THR A 753 -14.03 25.03 18.20
C THR A 753 -14.93 24.84 16.98
N ARG A 754 -15.65 25.88 16.55
CA ARG A 754 -16.51 25.83 15.36
C ARG A 754 -15.67 25.63 14.11
N ILE A 755 -16.20 24.87 13.15
CA ILE A 755 -15.54 24.62 11.87
C ILE A 755 -15.13 25.92 11.18
N THR A 756 -15.90 27.01 11.29
CA THR A 756 -15.64 28.28 10.60
C THR A 756 -14.81 29.27 11.39
N TYR A 757 -14.53 29.01 12.68
CA TYR A 757 -13.78 29.95 13.50
C TYR A 757 -12.34 30.12 12.99
N ARG A 758 -11.91 31.37 12.78
CA ARG A 758 -10.57 31.71 12.29
C ARG A 758 -9.77 32.41 13.38
N GLY A 759 -8.77 31.72 13.92
CA GLY A 759 -7.73 32.33 14.74
C GLY A 759 -6.58 32.83 13.87
N TYR A 760 -5.78 33.74 14.39
CA TYR A 760 -4.54 34.15 13.74
C TYR A 760 -3.54 34.67 14.77
N ILE A 761 -2.26 34.41 14.53
CA ILE A 761 -1.20 34.90 15.41
C ILE A 761 0.13 35.05 14.66
N ILE A 762 1.04 35.83 15.24
CA ILE A 762 2.38 36.08 14.68
C ILE A 762 3.14 34.74 14.58
N PRO A 763 3.80 34.44 13.45
CA PRO A 763 4.29 33.10 13.12
C PRO A 763 5.35 32.54 14.09
N ASN A 764 6.10 33.39 14.81
CA ASN A 764 7.14 32.95 15.74
C ASN A 764 6.62 32.65 17.17
N TYR A 765 5.33 32.79 17.42
CA TYR A 765 4.74 32.54 18.74
C TYR A 765 4.51 31.05 18.98
N ARG A 766 4.68 30.63 20.24
CA ARG A 766 4.52 29.24 20.71
C ARG A 766 3.53 29.22 21.87
N TYR A 767 2.49 28.40 21.80
CA TYR A 767 1.51 28.26 22.88
C TYR A 767 1.19 26.82 23.20
N ARG A 768 0.81 26.57 24.46
CA ARG A 768 0.39 25.26 25.02
C ARG A 768 -0.90 24.65 24.45
N SER A 769 -1.49 25.30 23.47
CA SER A 769 -2.76 24.92 22.85
C SER A 769 -2.72 25.07 21.34
N ILE A 770 -1.53 25.23 20.75
CA ILE A 770 -1.32 25.37 19.32
C ILE A 770 -0.35 24.28 18.86
N GLY A 771 -0.82 23.46 17.93
CA GLY A 771 -0.11 22.43 17.18
C GLY A 771 -0.35 22.58 15.68
N PHE A 772 -0.37 21.48 14.94
CA PHE A 772 -0.62 21.45 13.50
C PHE A 772 -0.92 20.04 13.01
N ARG A 773 -1.40 19.93 11.77
CA ARG A 773 -1.44 18.67 11.02
C ARG A 773 -0.80 18.82 9.66
N LEU A 774 -0.48 17.69 9.03
CA LEU A 774 0.19 17.64 7.74
C LEU A 774 -0.80 17.59 6.57
N ALA A 775 -0.34 18.04 5.41
CA ALA A 775 -0.98 17.81 4.11
C ALA A 775 0.10 17.49 3.06
N CYS A 776 -0.28 16.79 1.98
CA CYS A 776 0.57 16.61 0.81
C CYS A 776 -0.27 16.46 -0.47
N CYS A 777 0.38 16.61 -1.63
CA CYS A 777 -0.28 16.45 -2.93
C CYS A 777 -0.50 14.97 -3.26
N VAL A 778 -1.45 14.69 -4.13
CA VAL A 778 -1.59 13.38 -4.79
C VAL A 778 -0.51 13.32 -5.88
N GLU A 779 0.42 12.37 -5.77
CA GLU A 779 1.53 12.18 -6.73
C GLU A 779 1.08 11.53 -8.04
#